data_AF-A0A927CDI3-F1
#
_entry.id   AF-A0A927CDI3-F1
#
_cell.length_a   1.000
_cell.length_b   1.000
_cell.length_c   1.000
_cell.angle_alpha   90.00
_cell.angle_beta   90.00
_cell.angle_gamma   90.00
#
_symmetry.space_group_name_H-M   'P 1'
#
loop_
_entity.id
_entity.type
_entity.pdbx_description
1 polymer ?
#
loop_
_entity_poly.entity_id
_entity_poly.type
_entity_poly.pdbx_seq_one_letter_code
_entity_poly.pdbx_strand_id
1 'polypeptide(L)'
;MAGIGFELRKLFRDQGLLSSIRAYGYSSLTTVGPMVLCISMILLMQWLMTWTGAAYLEQELFLATVVYCFIFSVLITGGLSLLLTRFIADMMFEKKYEHMLSSFYGAAAVCLPLGAVCAWLFLSGVTQGFGYKAATFIFFSELIVIWLQTVHLSALKDYKRIVRNFLYGVAISVLGSWLVLAFTPFKSATAVLTMMAIGFFVIVLLSARHFEEMFPPKSSRLYFSFLKYFRKYPALFGIGTFFYSGVYIHSFVYWFGPHGVSVANQYVISPFYDLPVFYAYLTIIPTLVAFVVSMETSFYEKYREYYDKILNGGTYVEVNRAKQAMQQTLMQEISFIMELQLLFTVISIALGIKLLPMIGFTMVQLDTFITLVLGYYLFIIAYIVMLLMLYFDDRKGALATSFLFVVLNAALTIWTMNTENHGFGMFIASALTLAAALARLLTYVRNIDYYTFCSRPLALTSRLMGRERGMKPPFWGQGGGKAAATVVSVLVLSVVLAACSEESGEPVKSTTPAASVVPAMTSERFIDDKRLYERDDDTSIIPLYLTIMPDNKHESDPLNWYQLNRLTSRMEEGELKVIVQEGAADGSGPLQNLFGYGTTDANAKVTIRGNSTRYASQRSYKVRLNNQAGLWRDQRVINLVKHYYDPSRLRNKLSFDLMETLPDIASLRTQFVRLYVKDLSEPGKASKSFIDYGLYTHVENPNEMFLKNHWLDPNGQLYKASMFEFFRYPEALKSQSDPSYNKEAFEKVLEIQGREDHDKLLKMLDDVNDMTISIQDVMSKHFDLDNYLTWLAVNILMDNMDTNTQNFLLYSPLNSDKWYFVPWDYDGGWELELESSSYSNGISNYWGTVLHNRFFRSQENVNLLKNKMEELYKTINNESVAQRIERYRPVVETFLRRSPDKDFSPIRTSQLEVELKRIVETPSRSIARFQEDLQKPKPIFLGDVVQNGQQLSFTWDHSFDLQGDDLYYDWSVAKDPAFTQIVGQQSNLTTTKLTIDKPKPGTYYWKVIVRDKNGNKQVAFDSYEDEKGDPYYGIRQIKVE
;
A
#
# COMPACT_ATOMS: atom_id res chain seq x y z
N MET A 1 6.07 3.22 -15.32
CA MET A 1 6.76 4.18 -14.40
C MET A 1 5.86 4.54 -13.23
N ALA A 2 4.64 3.77 -13.05
CA ALA A 2 3.80 4.08 -11.88
C ALA A 2 3.89 2.96 -10.85
N GLY A 3 4.81 3.27 -9.65
CA GLY A 3 4.62 2.26 -8.60
C GLY A 3 5.59 2.42 -7.46
N ILE A 4 6.69 3.48 -7.50
CA ILE A 4 7.57 3.71 -6.35
C ILE A 4 7.20 5.02 -5.67
N GLY A 5 6.18 5.76 -6.27
CA GLY A 5 5.79 7.12 -5.92
C GLY A 5 5.32 7.26 -4.48
N PHE A 6 4.81 6.10 -3.98
CA PHE A 6 4.25 6.11 -2.63
C PHE A 6 5.36 5.99 -1.58
N GLU A 7 6.48 5.18 -1.83
CA GLU A 7 7.66 4.99 -0.97
C GLU A 7 8.59 6.20 -1.01
N LEU A 8 8.69 6.87 -2.26
CA LEU A 8 9.51 8.08 -2.43
C LEU A 8 8.82 9.30 -1.83
N ARG A 9 7.47 9.25 -1.77
CA ARG A 9 6.64 10.31 -1.18
C ARG A 9 6.73 10.28 0.34
N LYS A 10 6.86 9.05 0.94
CA LYS A 10 7.04 8.80 2.38
C LYS A 10 8.37 9.35 2.89
N LEU A 11 9.45 9.27 1.97
CA LEU A 11 10.83 9.65 2.34
C LEU A 11 11.02 11.16 2.22
N PHE A 12 10.07 11.81 1.27
CA PHE A 12 10.18 13.26 1.08
C PHE A 12 9.23 13.99 2.03
N ARG A 13 8.52 13.29 3.01
CA ARG A 13 7.46 13.80 3.91
C ARG A 13 8.09 14.32 5.21
N ASP A 14 9.43 14.03 5.48
CA ASP A 14 10.18 14.53 6.64
C ASP A 14 10.92 15.82 6.28
N GLN A 15 10.63 17.02 6.96
CA GLN A 15 11.23 18.34 6.70
C GLN A 15 12.69 18.36 7.18
N GLY A 16 13.71 18.49 6.14
CA GLY A 16 15.12 18.62 6.49
C GLY A 16 16.04 18.16 5.36
N LEU A 17 17.20 18.76 5.13
CA LEU A 17 18.20 18.49 4.09
C LEU A 17 18.66 17.04 4.11
N LEU A 18 18.68 16.37 5.33
CA LEU A 18 19.13 14.97 5.46
C LEU A 18 18.04 14.00 5.03
N SER A 19 16.80 14.26 5.28
CA SER A 19 15.65 13.47 4.81
C SER A 19 15.49 13.54 3.30
N SER A 20 15.79 14.75 2.68
CA SER A 20 15.79 14.92 1.22
C SER A 20 16.96 14.19 0.58
N ILE A 21 18.08 14.13 1.31
CA ILE A 21 19.25 13.39 0.80
C ILE A 21 18.98 11.89 0.90
N ARG A 22 18.36 11.45 1.96
CA ARG A 22 17.97 10.04 2.11
C ARG A 22 16.96 9.61 1.05
N ALA A 23 16.03 10.47 0.80
CA ALA A 23 15.00 10.19 -0.21
C ALA A 23 15.59 10.16 -1.62
N TYR A 24 16.48 11.10 -1.84
CA TYR A 24 17.15 11.09 -3.15
C TYR A 24 18.13 9.93 -3.24
N GLY A 25 18.70 9.54 -2.03
CA GLY A 25 19.57 8.35 -1.98
C GLY A 25 18.81 7.06 -2.28
N TYR A 26 17.69 6.92 -1.67
CA TYR A 26 16.83 5.76 -1.92
C TYR A 26 16.35 5.72 -3.36
N SER A 27 15.95 6.86 -3.94
CA SER A 27 15.50 6.94 -5.34
C SER A 27 16.63 6.65 -6.31
N SER A 28 17.79 7.11 -5.89
CA SER A 28 18.97 6.83 -6.71
C SER A 28 19.30 5.34 -6.74
N LEU A 29 19.18 4.73 -5.55
CA LEU A 29 19.47 3.29 -5.45
C LEU A 29 18.49 2.46 -6.27
N THR A 30 17.35 2.86 -6.43
CA THR A 30 16.31 2.07 -7.13
C THR A 30 16.31 2.38 -8.62
N THR A 31 16.73 3.57 -9.06
CA THR A 31 16.59 4.00 -10.46
C THR A 31 17.86 3.67 -11.25
N VAL A 32 19.05 3.99 -10.62
CA VAL A 32 20.29 3.81 -11.40
C VAL A 32 21.24 2.88 -10.65
N GLY A 33 20.73 2.25 -9.56
CA GLY A 33 21.55 1.39 -8.71
C GLY A 33 22.24 0.27 -9.47
N PRO A 34 21.48 -0.59 -10.18
CA PRO A 34 22.10 -1.69 -10.94
C PRO A 34 23.14 -1.18 -11.95
N MET A 35 22.79 -0.13 -12.63
CA MET A 35 23.74 0.44 -13.61
C MET A 35 25.04 0.87 -12.92
N VAL A 36 24.94 1.63 -11.76
CA VAL A 36 26.13 2.12 -11.05
C VAL A 36 26.95 0.94 -10.53
N LEU A 37 26.27 -0.08 -10.09
CA LEU A 37 26.97 -1.28 -9.62
C LEU A 37 27.73 -1.96 -10.74
N CYS A 38 27.15 -2.03 -11.90
CA CYS A 38 27.83 -2.67 -13.04
C CYS A 38 29.03 -1.84 -13.50
N ILE A 39 28.80 -0.45 -13.52
CA ILE A 39 29.90 0.42 -13.92
C ILE A 39 31.06 0.27 -12.91
N SER A 40 30.66 0.23 -11.62
CA SER A 40 31.67 0.05 -10.58
C SER A 40 32.40 -1.28 -10.73
N MET A 41 31.68 -2.28 -11.04
CA MET A 41 32.26 -3.61 -11.27
C MET A 41 33.27 -3.58 -12.42
N ILE A 42 32.86 -2.96 -13.54
CA ILE A 42 33.74 -2.93 -14.73
C ILE A 42 35.02 -2.17 -14.37
N LEU A 43 34.87 -1.02 -13.61
CA LEU A 43 36.06 -0.23 -13.25
C LEU A 43 36.96 -1.02 -12.30
N LEU A 44 36.35 -1.69 -11.34
CA LEU A 44 37.12 -2.49 -10.39
C LEU A 44 37.84 -3.66 -11.06
N MET A 45 37.14 -4.22 -11.98
CA MET A 45 37.78 -5.34 -12.73
C MET A 45 38.95 -4.84 -13.55
N GLN A 46 38.69 -3.65 -14.11
CA GLN A 46 39.80 -3.06 -14.87
C GLN A 46 40.99 -2.75 -13.95
N TRP A 47 40.68 -2.17 -12.86
CA TRP A 47 41.71 -1.88 -11.87
C TRP A 47 42.42 -3.15 -11.41
N LEU A 48 41.71 -4.23 -11.10
CA LEU A 48 42.28 -5.50 -10.68
C LEU A 48 43.22 -6.08 -11.74
N MET A 49 42.83 -5.95 -12.97
CA MET A 49 43.67 -6.46 -14.06
C MET A 49 44.98 -5.68 -14.14
N THR A 50 44.85 -4.31 -13.86
CA THR A 50 46.07 -3.49 -13.88
C THR A 50 46.96 -3.83 -12.68
N TRP A 51 46.34 -4.03 -11.54
CA TRP A 51 47.07 -4.27 -10.30
C TRP A 51 47.80 -5.61 -10.34
N THR A 52 47.30 -6.58 -11.00
CA THR A 52 47.89 -7.92 -11.04
C THR A 52 48.82 -8.09 -12.22
N GLY A 53 49.04 -6.93 -12.96
CA GLY A 53 50.02 -6.84 -14.05
C GLY A 53 49.53 -7.43 -15.35
N ALA A 54 48.10 -7.56 -15.63
CA ALA A 54 47.59 -8.05 -16.93
C ALA A 54 48.06 -7.17 -18.07
N ALA A 55 48.43 -7.82 -19.26
CA ALA A 55 48.91 -7.09 -20.45
C ALA A 55 47.89 -6.04 -20.91
N TYR A 56 48.35 -4.91 -21.38
CA TYR A 56 47.50 -3.82 -21.87
C TYR A 56 46.53 -4.30 -22.94
N LEU A 57 46.93 -5.21 -23.82
CA LEU A 57 46.07 -5.72 -24.91
C LEU A 57 44.91 -6.53 -24.33
N GLU A 58 45.12 -7.23 -23.16
CA GLU A 58 44.06 -8.00 -22.50
C GLU A 58 43.05 -7.06 -21.82
N GLN A 59 43.52 -6.03 -21.32
CA GLN A 59 42.62 -5.02 -20.71
C GLN A 59 41.72 -4.38 -21.75
N GLU A 60 42.33 -4.03 -22.87
CA GLU A 60 41.57 -3.41 -23.98
C GLU A 60 40.56 -4.39 -24.58
N LEU A 61 41.02 -5.62 -24.67
CA LEU A 61 40.12 -6.66 -25.21
C LEU A 61 38.92 -6.87 -24.28
N PHE A 62 39.12 -6.91 -22.98
CA PHE A 62 38.02 -7.05 -22.01
C PHE A 62 37.04 -5.88 -22.14
N LEU A 63 37.58 -4.69 -22.11
CA LEU A 63 36.72 -3.51 -22.17
C LEU A 63 35.93 -3.47 -23.48
N ALA A 64 36.63 -3.77 -24.61
CA ALA A 64 35.94 -3.80 -25.91
C ALA A 64 34.82 -4.84 -25.93
N THR A 65 35.09 -5.95 -25.31
CA THR A 65 34.10 -7.04 -25.29
C THR A 65 32.87 -6.63 -24.47
N VAL A 66 33.11 -6.09 -23.30
CA VAL A 66 32.01 -5.73 -22.41
C VAL A 66 31.15 -4.64 -23.05
N VAL A 67 31.82 -3.66 -23.67
CA VAL A 67 31.10 -2.57 -24.34
C VAL A 67 30.24 -3.12 -25.48
N TYR A 68 30.79 -4.01 -26.25
CA TYR A 68 30.02 -4.60 -27.37
C TYR A 68 28.83 -5.40 -26.84
N CYS A 69 29.12 -6.19 -25.79
CA CYS A 69 28.02 -7.00 -25.27
C CYS A 69 26.89 -6.11 -24.75
N PHE A 70 27.20 -5.03 -24.08
CA PHE A 70 26.15 -4.14 -23.55
C PHE A 70 25.41 -3.43 -24.67
N ILE A 71 26.14 -2.92 -25.66
CA ILE A 71 25.52 -2.11 -26.73
C ILE A 71 24.61 -2.98 -27.59
N PHE A 72 25.10 -4.11 -27.95
CA PHE A 72 24.35 -4.88 -28.96
C PHE A 72 23.25 -5.70 -28.30
N SER A 73 23.49 -6.07 -27.04
CA SER A 73 22.38 -6.76 -26.37
C SER A 73 21.19 -5.82 -26.17
N VAL A 74 21.42 -4.58 -25.86
CA VAL A 74 20.32 -3.63 -25.66
C VAL A 74 19.67 -3.29 -27.00
N LEU A 75 20.46 -3.17 -28.10
CA LEU A 75 19.89 -2.88 -29.43
C LEU A 75 18.96 -4.00 -29.88
N ILE A 76 19.34 -5.24 -29.47
CA ILE A 76 18.52 -6.39 -29.89
C ILE A 76 17.20 -6.40 -29.12
N THR A 77 17.27 -5.96 -27.91
CA THR A 77 16.06 -6.06 -27.08
C THR A 77 15.30 -4.74 -27.08
N GLY A 78 15.84 -3.69 -27.55
CA GLY A 78 15.34 -2.33 -27.40
C GLY A 78 13.94 -2.15 -27.95
N GLY A 79 13.75 -2.64 -29.17
CA GLY A 79 12.43 -2.48 -29.79
C GLY A 79 11.32 -3.19 -29.02
N LEU A 80 11.61 -4.35 -28.60
CA LEU A 80 10.61 -5.18 -27.91
C LEU A 80 10.38 -4.68 -26.48
N SER A 81 11.36 -4.03 -25.90
CA SER A 81 11.28 -3.60 -24.50
C SER A 81 10.10 -2.65 -24.28
N LEU A 82 9.83 -1.66 -25.24
CA LEU A 82 8.73 -0.72 -25.04
C LEU A 82 7.38 -1.39 -25.28
N LEU A 83 7.38 -2.30 -26.19
CA LEU A 83 6.14 -3.07 -26.42
C LEU A 83 5.79 -3.92 -25.21
N LEU A 84 6.79 -4.54 -24.71
CA LEU A 84 6.58 -5.40 -23.54
C LEU A 84 6.15 -4.56 -22.34
N THR A 85 6.71 -3.41 -22.22
CA THR A 85 6.33 -2.53 -21.11
C THR A 85 4.85 -2.16 -21.19
N ARG A 86 4.36 -1.81 -22.38
CA ARG A 86 2.93 -1.51 -22.55
C ARG A 86 2.06 -2.74 -22.26
N PHE A 87 2.52 -3.88 -22.84
CA PHE A 87 1.79 -5.13 -22.61
C PHE A 87 1.69 -5.42 -21.11
N ILE A 88 2.75 -5.30 -20.44
CA ILE A 88 2.79 -5.61 -19.00
C ILE A 88 1.89 -4.61 -18.25
N ALA A 89 1.93 -3.35 -18.62
CA ALA A 89 1.08 -2.35 -17.99
C ALA A 89 -0.41 -2.69 -18.16
N ASP A 90 -0.81 -3.15 -19.37
CA ASP A 90 -2.22 -3.53 -19.61
C ASP A 90 -2.60 -4.77 -18.82
N MET A 91 -1.70 -5.71 -18.76
CA MET A 91 -2.01 -6.93 -17.99
C MET A 91 -2.13 -6.63 -16.50
N MET A 92 -1.28 -5.77 -16.05
CA MET A 92 -1.38 -5.37 -14.63
C MET A 92 -2.69 -4.62 -14.37
N PHE A 93 -3.01 -3.77 -15.36
CA PHE A 93 -4.25 -3.00 -15.23
C PHE A 93 -5.47 -3.92 -15.24
N GLU A 94 -5.43 -4.98 -16.02
CA GLU A 94 -6.59 -5.89 -16.17
C GLU A 94 -6.50 -7.04 -15.17
N LYS A 95 -5.49 -6.98 -14.33
CA LYS A 95 -5.25 -7.98 -13.27
C LYS A 95 -5.07 -9.38 -13.85
N LYS A 96 -4.46 -9.50 -15.03
CA LYS A 96 -4.14 -10.80 -15.65
C LYS A 96 -2.66 -11.12 -15.49
N TYR A 97 -2.30 -11.54 -14.23
CA TYR A 97 -0.88 -11.71 -13.87
C TYR A 97 -0.34 -13.03 -14.43
N GLU A 98 -1.23 -13.83 -14.91
CA GLU A 98 -0.82 -15.13 -15.45
C GLU A 98 -0.05 -14.99 -16.76
N HIS A 99 -0.10 -13.86 -17.42
CA HIS A 99 0.54 -13.64 -18.72
C HIS A 99 1.92 -13.00 -18.54
N MET A 100 2.27 -12.69 -17.31
CA MET A 100 3.51 -11.95 -17.06
C MET A 100 4.72 -12.85 -17.29
N LEU A 101 4.71 -14.11 -16.74
CA LEU A 101 5.85 -15.02 -16.90
C LEU A 101 5.90 -15.59 -18.31
N SER A 102 4.70 -15.84 -18.87
CA SER A 102 4.64 -16.39 -20.24
C SER A 102 5.17 -15.38 -21.27
N SER A 103 4.87 -14.13 -21.05
CA SER A 103 5.35 -13.11 -22.00
C SER A 103 6.87 -12.93 -21.88
N PHE A 104 7.47 -13.11 -20.67
CA PHE A 104 8.94 -13.07 -20.52
C PHE A 104 9.60 -14.21 -21.31
N TYR A 105 9.09 -15.41 -21.08
CA TYR A 105 9.67 -16.55 -21.80
C TYR A 105 9.48 -16.41 -23.30
N GLY A 106 8.25 -15.91 -23.64
CA GLY A 106 8.02 -15.68 -25.07
C GLY A 106 9.00 -14.68 -25.67
N ALA A 107 9.22 -13.58 -24.95
CA ALA A 107 10.16 -12.57 -25.44
C ALA A 107 11.59 -13.12 -25.50
N ALA A 108 12.00 -13.92 -24.46
CA ALA A 108 13.32 -14.57 -24.47
C ALA A 108 13.48 -15.53 -25.64
N ALA A 109 12.35 -16.24 -25.98
CA ALA A 109 12.38 -17.21 -27.08
C ALA A 109 12.58 -16.52 -28.43
N VAL A 110 12.30 -15.22 -28.46
CA VAL A 110 12.48 -14.47 -29.71
C VAL A 110 13.86 -13.82 -29.73
N CYS A 111 14.29 -13.22 -28.65
CA CYS A 111 15.49 -12.37 -28.65
C CYS A 111 16.76 -13.23 -28.50
N LEU A 112 16.76 -14.35 -27.78
CA LEU A 112 17.97 -15.16 -27.53
C LEU A 112 18.46 -15.83 -28.80
N PRO A 113 17.48 -16.45 -29.61
CA PRO A 113 17.98 -17.03 -30.87
C PRO A 113 18.55 -15.96 -31.82
N LEU A 114 17.80 -14.87 -31.90
CA LEU A 114 18.30 -13.78 -32.74
C LEU A 114 19.67 -13.28 -32.26
N GLY A 115 19.80 -13.06 -30.99
CA GLY A 115 21.08 -12.64 -30.42
C GLY A 115 22.17 -13.69 -30.58
N ALA A 116 21.81 -14.96 -30.42
CA ALA A 116 22.77 -16.06 -30.57
C ALA A 116 23.37 -16.11 -31.97
N VAL A 117 22.45 -15.92 -33.01
CA VAL A 117 22.92 -15.95 -34.41
C VAL A 117 23.88 -14.79 -34.65
N CYS A 118 23.50 -13.63 -34.14
CA CYS A 118 24.36 -12.45 -34.32
C CYS A 118 25.69 -12.63 -33.61
N ALA A 119 25.67 -13.13 -32.35
CA ALA A 119 26.90 -13.35 -31.58
C ALA A 119 27.79 -14.40 -32.25
N TRP A 120 27.12 -15.47 -32.76
CA TRP A 120 27.87 -16.53 -33.44
C TRP A 120 28.59 -16.00 -34.68
N LEU A 121 27.85 -15.22 -35.52
CA LEU A 121 28.45 -14.65 -36.74
C LEU A 121 29.62 -13.72 -36.39
N PHE A 122 29.47 -12.96 -35.37
CA PHE A 122 30.53 -12.00 -34.99
C PHE A 122 31.72 -12.72 -34.37
N LEU A 123 31.51 -13.68 -33.45
CA LEU A 123 32.58 -14.37 -32.71
C LEU A 123 33.37 -15.30 -33.62
N SER A 124 32.72 -15.72 -34.86
CA SER A 124 33.46 -16.56 -35.82
C SER A 124 34.66 -15.81 -36.39
N GLY A 125 34.57 -14.56 -36.29
CA GLY A 125 35.64 -13.75 -36.85
C GLY A 125 36.65 -13.29 -35.79
N VAL A 126 36.50 -13.67 -34.47
CA VAL A 126 37.38 -13.26 -33.36
C VAL A 126 38.49 -14.30 -33.19
N THR A 127 39.76 -13.92 -33.11
CA THR A 127 40.96 -14.80 -33.18
C THR A 127 41.30 -15.36 -31.80
N GLN A 128 40.39 -15.29 -30.72
CA GLN A 128 40.66 -15.78 -29.36
C GLN A 128 40.17 -17.21 -29.21
N GLY A 129 40.69 -17.97 -28.16
CA GLY A 129 40.37 -19.39 -27.89
C GLY A 129 38.90 -19.60 -27.59
N PHE A 130 38.50 -20.82 -27.60
CA PHE A 130 37.10 -21.23 -27.43
C PHE A 130 36.55 -20.72 -26.09
N GLY A 131 37.41 -20.77 -25.03
CA GLY A 131 36.95 -20.33 -23.71
C GLY A 131 36.50 -18.87 -23.69
N TYR A 132 37.22 -18.00 -24.30
CA TYR A 132 36.85 -16.58 -24.37
C TYR A 132 35.57 -16.38 -25.17
N LYS A 133 35.49 -17.06 -26.33
CA LYS A 133 34.28 -16.94 -27.18
C LYS A 133 33.04 -17.45 -26.46
N ALA A 134 33.25 -18.54 -25.72
CA ALA A 134 32.11 -19.09 -24.98
C ALA A 134 31.67 -18.14 -23.86
N ALA A 135 32.67 -17.63 -23.11
CA ALA A 135 32.33 -16.70 -22.03
C ALA A 135 31.63 -15.44 -22.56
N THR A 136 32.09 -14.98 -23.68
CA THR A 136 31.48 -13.80 -24.31
C THR A 136 30.05 -14.11 -24.76
N PHE A 137 29.92 -15.21 -25.35
CA PHE A 137 28.58 -15.61 -25.83
C PHE A 137 27.61 -15.73 -24.67
N ILE A 138 28.07 -16.33 -23.57
CA ILE A 138 27.19 -16.54 -22.42
C ILE A 138 26.85 -15.19 -21.78
N PHE A 139 27.90 -14.43 -21.62
CA PHE A 139 27.66 -13.11 -21.03
C PHE A 139 26.68 -12.29 -21.89
N PHE A 140 26.88 -12.28 -23.17
CA PHE A 140 25.98 -11.57 -24.10
C PHE A 140 24.56 -12.09 -23.99
N SER A 141 24.38 -13.37 -23.92
CA SER A 141 23.05 -13.98 -23.82
C SER A 141 22.40 -13.61 -22.47
N GLU A 142 23.25 -13.59 -21.42
CA GLU A 142 22.72 -13.24 -20.10
C GLU A 142 22.23 -11.79 -20.06
N LEU A 143 22.91 -10.93 -20.77
CA LEU A 143 22.48 -9.54 -20.81
C LEU A 143 21.13 -9.39 -21.51
N ILE A 144 20.96 -10.20 -22.55
CA ILE A 144 19.65 -10.16 -23.22
C ILE A 144 18.55 -10.55 -22.23
N VAL A 145 18.84 -11.52 -21.48
CA VAL A 145 17.84 -11.98 -20.51
C VAL A 145 17.64 -10.91 -19.44
N ILE A 146 18.70 -10.33 -19.01
CA ILE A 146 18.61 -9.35 -17.92
C ILE A 146 17.80 -8.15 -18.39
N TRP A 147 18.09 -7.68 -19.68
CA TRP A 147 17.30 -6.56 -20.18
C TRP A 147 15.81 -6.88 -20.19
N LEU A 148 15.50 -8.10 -20.55
CA LEU A 148 14.08 -8.51 -20.57
C LEU A 148 13.53 -8.64 -19.16
N GLN A 149 14.35 -9.17 -18.21
CA GLN A 149 13.90 -9.34 -16.82
C GLN A 149 13.67 -7.98 -16.15
N THR A 150 14.54 -7.04 -16.51
CA THR A 150 14.41 -5.74 -15.86
C THR A 150 13.11 -5.06 -16.26
N VAL A 151 12.64 -5.27 -17.51
CA VAL A 151 11.35 -4.71 -17.94
C VAL A 151 10.22 -5.29 -17.09
N HIS A 152 10.35 -6.52 -16.76
CA HIS A 152 9.30 -7.22 -16.00
C HIS A 152 9.44 -6.92 -14.51
N LEU A 153 10.71 -6.83 -14.04
CA LEU A 153 10.97 -6.60 -12.62
C LEU A 153 10.55 -5.19 -12.21
N SER A 154 10.57 -4.32 -13.23
CA SER A 154 10.13 -2.96 -12.91
C SER A 154 8.65 -2.93 -12.54
N ALA A 155 7.88 -4.06 -12.83
CA ALA A 155 6.44 -4.15 -12.52
C ALA A 155 6.24 -4.68 -11.10
N LEU A 156 7.25 -5.37 -10.46
CA LEU A 156 7.19 -6.09 -9.18
C LEU A 156 7.43 -5.12 -8.03
N LYS A 157 7.73 -3.87 -8.25
CA LYS A 157 7.89 -2.75 -7.33
C LYS A 157 8.70 -3.16 -6.10
N ASP A 158 9.58 -4.32 -6.18
CA ASP A 158 10.52 -4.71 -5.11
C ASP A 158 11.94 -4.35 -5.51
N TYR A 159 12.34 -3.11 -5.49
CA TYR A 159 13.59 -2.57 -6.06
C TYR A 159 14.78 -2.90 -5.15
N LYS A 160 14.46 -3.16 -3.79
CA LYS A 160 15.56 -3.50 -2.88
C LYS A 160 16.13 -4.89 -3.20
N ARG A 161 15.26 -5.72 -3.41
CA ARG A 161 15.69 -7.09 -3.74
C ARG A 161 16.43 -7.13 -5.08
N ILE A 162 16.02 -6.27 -6.08
CA ILE A 162 16.69 -6.22 -7.40
C ILE A 162 18.13 -5.74 -7.21
N VAL A 163 18.26 -4.68 -6.39
CA VAL A 163 19.60 -4.11 -6.16
C VAL A 163 20.47 -5.12 -5.41
N ARG A 164 19.88 -5.80 -4.43
CA ARG A 164 20.59 -6.83 -3.69
C ARG A 164 21.08 -7.96 -4.61
N ASN A 165 20.22 -8.42 -5.47
CA ASN A 165 20.63 -9.46 -6.43
C ASN A 165 21.82 -9.02 -7.28
N PHE A 166 21.82 -7.74 -7.71
CA PHE A 166 22.95 -7.22 -8.51
C PHE A 166 24.21 -7.11 -7.65
N LEU A 167 23.97 -6.72 -6.41
CA LEU A 167 25.13 -6.62 -5.51
C LEU A 167 25.80 -7.97 -5.33
N TYR A 168 24.98 -9.07 -5.08
CA TYR A 168 25.55 -10.42 -4.97
C TYR A 168 26.32 -10.81 -6.24
N GLY A 169 25.70 -10.53 -7.35
CA GLY A 169 26.37 -10.87 -8.61
C GLY A 169 27.67 -10.12 -8.81
N VAL A 170 27.65 -8.83 -8.51
CA VAL A 170 28.85 -8.00 -8.69
C VAL A 170 29.94 -8.48 -7.72
N ALA A 171 29.55 -8.75 -6.50
CA ALA A 171 30.52 -9.23 -5.51
C ALA A 171 31.17 -10.54 -5.94
N ILE A 172 30.35 -11.43 -6.43
CA ILE A 172 30.86 -12.73 -6.89
C ILE A 172 31.79 -12.55 -8.09
N SER A 173 31.39 -11.65 -8.96
CA SER A 173 32.21 -11.39 -10.16
C SER A 173 33.58 -10.82 -9.77
N VAL A 174 33.57 -9.81 -8.84
CA VAL A 174 34.81 -9.10 -8.48
C VAL A 174 35.68 -10.01 -7.62
N LEU A 175 35.07 -10.66 -6.61
CA LEU A 175 35.83 -11.56 -5.72
C LEU A 175 36.37 -12.77 -6.49
N GLY A 176 35.52 -13.23 -7.32
CA GLY A 176 35.97 -14.35 -8.15
C GLY A 176 37.13 -14.01 -9.07
N SER A 177 36.98 -12.82 -9.67
CA SER A 177 38.07 -12.35 -10.54
C SER A 177 39.35 -12.12 -9.74
N TRP A 178 39.21 -11.59 -8.57
CA TRP A 178 40.38 -11.36 -7.70
C TRP A 178 41.04 -12.69 -7.33
N LEU A 179 40.26 -13.68 -6.95
CA LEU A 179 40.79 -14.99 -6.54
C LEU A 179 41.53 -15.68 -7.67
N VAL A 180 40.90 -15.54 -8.89
CA VAL A 180 41.51 -16.25 -10.04
C VAL A 180 42.79 -15.53 -10.45
N LEU A 181 42.71 -14.20 -10.38
CA LEU A 181 43.89 -13.45 -10.83
C LEU A 181 45.02 -13.52 -9.79
N ALA A 182 44.65 -13.67 -8.47
CA ALA A 182 45.65 -13.61 -7.40
C ALA A 182 46.29 -15.00 -7.20
N PHE A 183 45.55 -16.08 -7.49
CA PHE A 183 46.05 -17.39 -7.00
C PHE A 183 46.27 -18.33 -8.17
N THR A 184 45.87 -17.92 -9.40
CA THR A 184 46.10 -18.78 -10.58
C THR A 184 46.96 -18.02 -11.59
N PRO A 185 47.74 -18.78 -12.44
CA PRO A 185 48.56 -18.13 -13.46
C PRO A 185 47.73 -17.58 -14.62
N PHE A 186 46.37 -17.69 -14.58
CA PHE A 186 45.48 -17.27 -15.67
C PHE A 186 45.13 -15.79 -15.54
N LYS A 187 46.04 -14.85 -15.91
CA LYS A 187 45.85 -13.37 -15.86
C LYS A 187 45.38 -12.88 -17.23
N SER A 188 44.29 -13.44 -17.65
CA SER A 188 43.80 -13.15 -19.00
C SER A 188 42.40 -12.54 -18.96
N ALA A 189 42.02 -11.76 -20.02
CA ALA A 189 40.67 -11.22 -20.23
C ALA A 189 39.61 -12.31 -20.16
N THR A 190 39.99 -13.47 -20.49
CA THR A 190 39.08 -14.63 -20.48
C THR A 190 38.66 -14.99 -19.05
N ALA A 191 39.63 -14.99 -18.15
CA ALA A 191 39.36 -15.33 -16.75
C ALA A 191 38.41 -14.31 -16.10
N VAL A 192 38.65 -13.07 -16.33
CA VAL A 192 37.81 -12.02 -15.73
C VAL A 192 36.42 -12.04 -16.37
N LEU A 193 36.39 -12.25 -17.68
CA LEU A 193 35.10 -12.32 -18.39
C LEU A 193 34.28 -13.51 -17.91
N THR A 194 34.90 -14.61 -17.65
CA THR A 194 34.18 -15.80 -17.18
C THR A 194 33.56 -15.54 -15.81
N MET A 195 34.38 -14.92 -14.93
CA MET A 195 33.83 -14.65 -13.60
C MET A 195 32.71 -13.61 -13.68
N MET A 196 32.87 -12.70 -14.63
CA MET A 196 31.77 -11.76 -14.85
C MET A 196 30.52 -12.47 -15.34
N ALA A 197 30.72 -13.41 -16.24
CA ALA A 197 29.58 -14.20 -16.73
C ALA A 197 28.93 -14.99 -15.59
N ILE A 198 29.73 -15.52 -14.68
CA ILE A 198 29.18 -16.27 -13.55
C ILE A 198 28.38 -15.32 -12.66
N GLY A 199 28.96 -14.20 -12.38
CA GLY A 199 28.22 -13.21 -11.59
C GLY A 199 26.87 -12.83 -12.20
N PHE A 200 26.89 -12.55 -13.50
CA PHE A 200 25.63 -12.19 -14.16
C PHE A 200 24.66 -13.36 -14.19
N PHE A 201 25.22 -14.53 -14.30
CA PHE A 201 24.35 -15.72 -14.24
C PHE A 201 23.62 -15.79 -12.90
N VAL A 202 24.37 -15.53 -11.87
CA VAL A 202 23.74 -15.51 -10.54
C VAL A 202 22.63 -14.46 -10.50
N ILE A 203 22.97 -13.31 -11.10
CA ILE A 203 21.93 -12.28 -11.14
C ILE A 203 20.69 -12.80 -11.87
N VAL A 204 20.90 -13.46 -12.98
CA VAL A 204 19.79 -13.98 -13.78
C VAL A 204 19.01 -15.01 -12.95
N LEU A 205 19.66 -15.85 -12.23
CA LEU A 205 18.98 -16.92 -11.48
C LEU A 205 18.18 -16.33 -10.33
N LEU A 206 18.83 -15.46 -9.60
CA LEU A 206 18.13 -14.87 -8.46
C LEU A 206 16.94 -14.02 -8.90
N SER A 207 17.21 -13.29 -9.99
CA SER A 207 16.09 -12.48 -10.52
C SER A 207 14.96 -13.37 -11.04
N ALA A 208 15.28 -14.48 -11.67
CA ALA A 208 14.27 -15.42 -12.16
C ALA A 208 13.48 -16.02 -11.00
N ARG A 209 14.19 -16.38 -9.96
CA ARG A 209 13.51 -16.90 -8.77
C ARG A 209 12.55 -15.86 -8.19
N HIS A 210 13.12 -14.65 -8.09
CA HIS A 210 12.27 -13.54 -7.63
C HIS A 210 11.01 -13.40 -8.47
N PHE A 211 11.22 -13.49 -9.72
CA PHE A 211 10.12 -13.37 -10.68
C PHE A 211 9.13 -14.51 -10.52
N GLU A 212 9.49 -15.69 -10.30
CA GLU A 212 8.63 -16.88 -10.18
C GLU A 212 7.89 -16.89 -8.85
N GLU A 213 8.47 -16.37 -7.77
CA GLU A 213 7.81 -16.33 -6.46
C GLU A 213 6.63 -15.36 -6.46
N MET A 214 6.72 -14.38 -7.31
CA MET A 214 5.71 -13.31 -7.22
C MET A 214 4.58 -13.55 -8.20
N PHE A 215 4.85 -14.30 -9.28
CA PHE A 215 3.78 -14.52 -10.27
C PHE A 215 3.48 -16.02 -10.36
N PRO A 216 2.14 -16.46 -10.30
CA PRO A 216 1.73 -17.87 -10.31
C PRO A 216 2.38 -18.65 -11.47
N PRO A 217 3.07 -19.78 -11.08
CA PRO A 217 3.76 -20.65 -12.05
C PRO A 217 2.80 -21.61 -12.76
N LYS A 218 1.98 -20.99 -13.81
CA LYS A 218 1.51 -22.09 -14.68
C LYS A 218 0.05 -21.88 -15.09
N SER A 219 -0.38 -20.75 -15.53
CA SER A 219 -1.81 -20.92 -15.90
C SER A 219 -2.04 -20.45 -17.33
N SER A 220 -0.95 -19.79 -18.08
CA SER A 220 -1.37 -19.35 -19.44
C SER A 220 -0.35 -19.81 -20.48
N ARG A 221 -0.66 -20.87 -21.33
CA ARG A 221 0.18 -21.37 -22.45
C ARG A 221 0.25 -20.35 -23.57
N LEU A 222 -0.06 -19.08 -23.20
CA LEU A 222 -0.02 -18.09 -24.29
C LEU A 222 1.26 -17.29 -24.22
N TYR A 223 2.42 -17.79 -24.67
CA TYR A 223 3.76 -17.20 -24.53
C TYR A 223 3.95 -16.03 -25.50
N PHE A 224 3.12 -15.96 -26.50
CA PHE A 224 3.42 -14.96 -27.55
C PHE A 224 2.25 -13.99 -27.69
N SER A 225 1.50 -13.83 -26.71
CA SER A 225 0.34 -12.93 -26.75
C SER A 225 0.78 -11.48 -26.92
N PHE A 226 1.99 -11.19 -26.43
CA PHE A 226 2.46 -9.81 -26.55
C PHE A 226 2.72 -9.43 -28.00
N LEU A 227 2.88 -10.40 -28.89
CA LEU A 227 3.14 -10.11 -30.30
C LEU A 227 1.93 -9.45 -30.96
N LYS A 228 0.74 -9.65 -30.41
CA LYS A 228 -0.47 -8.98 -30.94
C LYS A 228 -0.35 -7.46 -30.81
N TYR A 229 0.49 -7.07 -29.90
CA TYR A 229 0.64 -5.64 -29.68
C TYR A 229 1.51 -4.99 -30.76
N PHE A 230 2.12 -5.84 -31.44
CA PHE A 230 2.85 -5.33 -32.62
C PHE A 230 1.89 -4.76 -33.66
N ARG A 231 0.76 -5.42 -33.71
CA ARG A 231 -0.26 -4.95 -34.67
C ARG A 231 -1.03 -3.76 -34.11
N LYS A 232 -1.17 -3.75 -32.88
CA LYS A 232 -2.00 -2.71 -32.25
C LYS A 232 -1.19 -1.43 -32.03
N TYR A 233 0.15 -1.60 -31.66
CA TYR A 233 0.97 -0.43 -31.38
C TYR A 233 2.33 -0.56 -32.05
N PRO A 234 2.46 -0.50 -33.34
CA PRO A 234 3.73 -0.71 -34.03
C PRO A 234 4.73 0.42 -33.79
N ALA A 235 4.20 1.56 -33.49
CA ALA A 235 5.05 2.73 -33.28
C ALA A 235 5.98 2.53 -32.07
N LEU A 236 5.64 1.74 -31.08
CA LEU A 236 6.43 1.53 -29.87
C LEU A 236 7.72 0.76 -30.18
N PHE A 237 7.59 -0.21 -31.10
CA PHE A 237 8.80 -0.92 -31.51
C PHE A 237 9.78 0.03 -32.19
N GLY A 238 9.28 0.87 -33.09
CA GLY A 238 10.13 1.84 -33.77
C GLY A 238 10.77 2.85 -32.82
N ILE A 239 10.00 3.29 -31.87
CA ILE A 239 10.51 4.29 -30.92
C ILE A 239 11.67 3.70 -30.13
N GLY A 240 11.45 2.46 -29.58
CA GLY A 240 12.52 1.80 -28.83
C GLY A 240 13.76 1.55 -29.66
N THR A 241 13.61 1.19 -30.92
CA THR A 241 14.75 0.90 -31.80
C THR A 241 15.53 2.17 -32.12
N PHE A 242 14.84 3.20 -32.49
CA PHE A 242 15.51 4.45 -32.88
C PHE A 242 16.17 5.11 -31.67
N PHE A 243 15.55 4.97 -30.58
CA PHE A 243 16.12 5.65 -29.40
C PHE A 243 17.44 4.99 -28.98
N TYR A 244 17.38 3.68 -28.77
CA TYR A 244 18.62 3.00 -28.35
C TYR A 244 19.71 3.10 -29.41
N SER A 245 19.27 3.14 -30.67
CA SER A 245 20.26 3.32 -31.74
C SER A 245 20.83 4.75 -31.73
N GLY A 246 19.98 5.67 -31.47
CA GLY A 246 20.40 7.07 -31.45
C GLY A 246 21.46 7.36 -30.39
N VAL A 247 21.37 6.65 -29.26
CA VAL A 247 22.34 6.87 -28.18
C VAL A 247 23.73 6.45 -28.62
N TYR A 248 23.85 5.47 -29.59
CA TYR A 248 25.18 4.91 -29.86
C TYR A 248 25.61 5.21 -31.30
N ILE A 249 24.73 5.79 -32.13
CA ILE A 249 24.99 5.91 -33.58
C ILE A 249 26.20 6.82 -33.79
N HIS A 250 26.40 7.82 -33.04
CA HIS A 250 27.56 8.70 -33.23
C HIS A 250 28.86 7.98 -32.90
N SER A 251 28.82 6.97 -31.96
CA SER A 251 30.00 6.13 -31.69
C SER A 251 30.30 5.21 -32.86
N PHE A 252 29.21 4.71 -33.47
CA PHE A 252 29.41 3.83 -34.64
C PHE A 252 30.04 4.59 -35.80
N VAL A 253 29.64 5.85 -35.91
CA VAL A 253 30.22 6.67 -36.99
C VAL A 253 31.73 6.77 -36.79
N TYR A 254 32.18 6.91 -35.56
CA TYR A 254 33.62 7.01 -35.31
C TYR A 254 34.29 5.64 -35.42
N TRP A 255 33.54 4.60 -35.00
CA TRP A 255 34.12 3.26 -35.15
C TRP A 255 34.46 2.96 -36.61
N PHE A 256 33.52 3.43 -37.52
CA PHE A 256 33.72 3.09 -38.94
C PHE A 256 34.44 4.22 -39.66
N GLY A 257 34.90 5.16 -38.92
CA GLY A 257 35.61 6.28 -39.52
C GLY A 257 37.12 6.14 -39.38
N PRO A 258 37.87 7.22 -39.61
CA PRO A 258 39.33 7.17 -39.65
C PRO A 258 39.95 7.01 -38.25
N HIS A 259 39.21 7.24 -37.21
CA HIS A 259 39.74 7.19 -35.85
C HIS A 259 39.46 5.83 -35.20
N GLY A 260 38.96 4.86 -35.96
CA GLY A 260 38.66 3.52 -35.45
C GLY A 260 39.92 2.66 -35.32
N VAL A 261 39.92 2.03 -34.10
CA VAL A 261 41.03 1.08 -33.90
C VAL A 261 40.49 -0.33 -33.72
N SER A 262 41.22 -1.35 -34.45
CA SER A 262 40.75 -2.74 -34.34
C SER A 262 41.51 -3.49 -33.24
N VAL A 263 40.65 -4.04 -32.24
CA VAL A 263 41.21 -4.89 -31.19
C VAL A 263 40.87 -6.36 -31.46
N ALA A 264 41.78 -7.21 -31.41
CA ALA A 264 41.61 -8.65 -31.67
C ALA A 264 40.99 -8.90 -33.05
N ASN A 265 41.22 -8.02 -34.09
CA ASN A 265 40.94 -8.16 -35.52
C ASN A 265 39.46 -8.02 -35.84
N GLN A 266 38.61 -8.00 -34.81
CA GLN A 266 37.17 -7.92 -35.10
C GLN A 266 36.55 -6.76 -34.34
N TYR A 267 37.04 -6.40 -33.10
CA TYR A 267 36.44 -5.29 -32.35
C TYR A 267 36.96 -3.95 -32.85
N VAL A 268 35.93 -3.12 -33.33
CA VAL A 268 36.34 -1.78 -33.77
C VAL A 268 35.86 -0.74 -32.74
N ILE A 269 36.87 -0.06 -32.11
CA ILE A 269 36.52 0.98 -31.14
C ILE A 269 37.29 2.26 -31.47
N SER A 270 36.79 3.29 -30.86
CA SER A 270 37.52 4.57 -30.99
C SER A 270 37.76 5.16 -29.60
N PRO A 271 38.91 4.77 -29.00
CA PRO A 271 39.18 5.25 -27.65
C PRO A 271 39.24 6.78 -27.57
N PHE A 272 39.69 7.28 -28.69
CA PHE A 272 39.74 8.75 -28.76
C PHE A 272 38.36 9.36 -28.48
N TYR A 273 37.40 8.89 -29.03
CA TYR A 273 36.04 9.45 -28.94
C TYR A 273 35.24 8.72 -27.86
N ASP A 274 35.36 7.45 -27.63
CA ASP A 274 34.53 6.61 -26.73
C ASP A 274 34.78 6.99 -25.27
N LEU A 275 36.02 7.33 -24.92
CA LEU A 275 36.34 7.69 -23.54
C LEU A 275 35.62 8.97 -23.11
N PRO A 276 35.74 10.04 -23.93
CA PRO A 276 34.97 11.23 -23.57
C PRO A 276 33.46 10.97 -23.57
N VAL A 277 32.95 10.13 -24.43
CA VAL A 277 31.51 9.79 -24.48
C VAL A 277 31.10 9.14 -23.16
N PHE A 278 31.89 8.20 -22.68
CA PHE A 278 31.56 7.49 -21.44
C PHE A 278 31.42 8.47 -20.28
N TYR A 279 32.39 9.39 -20.11
CA TYR A 279 32.36 10.32 -18.97
C TYR A 279 31.24 11.35 -19.14
N ALA A 280 31.09 11.73 -20.40
CA ALA A 280 29.98 12.69 -20.65
C ALA A 280 28.63 12.05 -20.32
N TYR A 281 28.48 10.82 -20.61
CA TYR A 281 27.20 10.12 -20.37
C TYR A 281 26.91 10.03 -18.88
N LEU A 282 27.91 9.93 -17.96
CA LEU A 282 27.71 9.82 -16.50
C LEU A 282 27.08 11.10 -15.94
N THR A 283 27.20 12.12 -16.76
CA THR A 283 26.72 13.42 -16.25
C THR A 283 25.19 13.49 -16.28
N ILE A 284 24.53 12.50 -16.91
CA ILE A 284 23.07 12.62 -17.05
C ILE A 284 22.38 11.81 -15.95
N ILE A 285 23.13 11.07 -15.04
CA ILE A 285 22.59 10.14 -14.05
C ILE A 285 21.74 10.91 -13.03
N PRO A 286 22.21 12.06 -12.55
CA PRO A 286 21.40 12.78 -11.57
C PRO A 286 20.04 13.21 -12.13
N THR A 287 20.00 13.51 -13.38
CA THR A 287 18.72 13.94 -13.99
C THR A 287 17.75 12.77 -14.11
N LEU A 288 18.22 11.62 -14.38
CA LEU A 288 17.35 10.44 -14.48
C LEU A 288 16.67 10.15 -13.14
N VAL A 289 17.46 10.38 -12.05
CA VAL A 289 16.91 10.15 -10.69
C VAL A 289 15.89 11.24 -10.37
N ALA A 290 16.29 12.45 -10.73
CA ALA A 290 15.38 13.58 -10.47
C ALA A 290 14.09 13.46 -11.25
N PHE A 291 14.21 13.01 -12.45
CA PHE A 291 13.01 12.88 -13.29
C PHE A 291 12.03 11.87 -12.70
N VAL A 292 12.54 10.70 -12.30
CA VAL A 292 11.66 9.66 -11.73
C VAL A 292 10.98 10.21 -10.48
N VAL A 293 11.70 10.91 -9.69
CA VAL A 293 11.13 11.44 -8.45
C VAL A 293 10.11 12.53 -8.76
N SER A 294 10.54 13.40 -9.64
CA SER A 294 9.63 14.50 -10.00
C SER A 294 8.37 13.99 -10.68
N MET A 295 8.47 13.05 -11.54
CA MET A 295 7.29 12.52 -12.25
C MET A 295 6.35 11.81 -11.27
N GLU A 296 6.88 11.15 -10.26
CA GLU A 296 6.07 10.30 -9.36
C GLU A 296 5.48 11.13 -8.21
N THR A 297 6.18 12.15 -7.77
CA THR A 297 5.73 12.82 -6.54
C THR A 297 5.00 14.12 -6.87
N SER A 298 5.25 14.68 -8.05
CA SER A 298 4.66 16.00 -8.32
C SER A 298 3.72 15.94 -9.52
N PHE A 299 4.18 15.47 -10.68
CA PHE A 299 3.39 15.54 -11.92
C PHE A 299 2.26 14.53 -11.92
N TYR A 300 2.48 13.26 -11.53
CA TYR A 300 1.47 12.19 -11.63
C TYR A 300 0.24 12.56 -10.81
N GLU A 301 0.35 13.26 -9.76
CA GLU A 301 -0.79 13.67 -8.92
C GLU A 301 -1.74 14.59 -9.68
N LYS A 302 -1.10 15.56 -10.29
CA LYS A 302 -1.95 16.50 -11.03
C LYS A 302 -2.56 15.86 -12.28
N TYR A 303 -1.73 15.04 -12.88
CA TYR A 303 -2.22 14.29 -14.04
C TYR A 303 -3.44 13.45 -13.67
N ARG A 304 -3.44 12.68 -12.57
CA ARG A 304 -4.54 11.82 -12.12
C ARG A 304 -5.78 12.66 -11.77
N GLU A 305 -5.50 13.77 -11.13
CA GLU A 305 -6.60 14.67 -10.78
C GLU A 305 -7.36 15.15 -12.02
N TYR A 306 -6.62 15.59 -13.06
CA TYR A 306 -7.25 16.00 -14.32
C TYR A 306 -8.15 14.90 -14.87
N TYR A 307 -7.72 13.60 -14.95
CA TYR A 307 -8.53 12.51 -15.54
C TYR A 307 -9.62 12.08 -14.57
N ASP A 308 -9.34 12.24 -13.32
CA ASP A 308 -10.39 11.94 -12.33
C ASP A 308 -11.58 12.88 -12.49
N LYS A 309 -11.32 14.14 -12.71
CA LYS A 309 -12.41 15.11 -12.91
C LYS A 309 -13.20 14.81 -14.18
N ILE A 310 -12.48 14.22 -15.18
CA ILE A 310 -13.15 13.87 -16.43
C ILE A 310 -14.01 12.63 -16.23
N LEU A 311 -13.55 11.63 -15.49
CA LEU A 311 -14.21 10.33 -15.39
C LEU A 311 -15.30 10.37 -14.32
N ASN A 312 -15.28 11.29 -13.35
CA ASN A 312 -16.23 11.22 -12.22
C ASN A 312 -17.14 12.44 -12.20
N GLY A 313 -17.44 12.97 -13.30
CA GLY A 313 -18.52 13.96 -13.49
C GLY A 313 -18.12 15.36 -13.05
N GLY A 314 -16.77 15.86 -13.26
CA GLY A 314 -16.31 17.23 -12.98
C GLY A 314 -16.90 18.27 -13.94
N THR A 315 -17.31 19.51 -13.37
CA THR A 315 -17.77 20.60 -14.25
C THR A 315 -16.66 21.07 -15.19
N TYR A 316 -16.95 21.69 -16.33
CA TYR A 316 -15.97 22.20 -17.29
C TYR A 316 -14.93 23.09 -16.59
N VAL A 317 -15.40 23.88 -15.60
CA VAL A 317 -14.46 24.80 -14.92
C VAL A 317 -13.45 23.99 -14.10
N GLU A 318 -13.89 22.97 -13.46
CA GLU A 318 -13.02 22.10 -12.65
C GLU A 318 -12.03 21.32 -13.53
N VAL A 319 -12.56 20.89 -14.69
CA VAL A 319 -11.67 20.17 -15.62
C VAL A 319 -10.63 21.12 -16.18
N ASN A 320 -11.07 22.34 -16.46
CA ASN A 320 -10.14 23.32 -17.02
C ASN A 320 -9.11 23.76 -15.98
N ARG A 321 -9.53 23.90 -14.72
CA ARG A 321 -8.59 24.26 -13.66
C ARG A 321 -7.56 23.14 -13.46
N ALA A 322 -8.06 21.90 -13.37
CA ALA A 322 -7.16 20.74 -13.24
C ALA A 322 -6.21 20.62 -14.42
N LYS A 323 -6.75 20.94 -15.60
CA LYS A 323 -5.90 20.96 -16.81
C LYS A 323 -4.79 22.00 -16.68
N GLN A 324 -5.12 23.20 -16.29
CA GLN A 324 -4.12 24.26 -16.17
C GLN A 324 -3.08 23.93 -15.09
N ALA A 325 -3.58 23.41 -14.00
CA ALA A 325 -2.68 22.99 -12.92
C ALA A 325 -1.69 21.93 -13.39
N MET A 326 -2.23 20.97 -14.10
CA MET A 326 -1.35 19.92 -14.63
C MET A 326 -0.33 20.48 -15.61
N GLN A 327 -0.74 21.43 -16.51
CA GLN A 327 0.16 22.03 -17.50
C GLN A 327 1.24 22.88 -16.81
N GLN A 328 0.79 23.60 -15.84
CA GLN A 328 1.75 24.44 -15.12
C GLN A 328 2.79 23.60 -14.38
N THR A 329 2.31 22.58 -13.75
CA THR A 329 3.23 21.69 -13.03
C THR A 329 4.19 20.99 -13.98
N LEU A 330 3.63 20.56 -15.08
CA LEU A 330 4.50 19.92 -16.09
C LEU A 330 5.62 20.85 -16.52
N MET A 331 5.31 22.13 -16.78
CA MET A 331 6.34 23.09 -17.24
C MET A 331 7.33 23.41 -16.11
N GLN A 332 6.80 23.49 -14.96
CA GLN A 332 7.68 23.74 -13.82
C GLN A 332 8.67 22.60 -13.62
N GLU A 333 8.16 21.36 -13.80
CA GLU A 333 9.05 20.21 -13.57
C GLU A 333 10.10 20.08 -14.67
N ILE A 334 9.69 20.35 -15.92
CA ILE A 334 10.66 20.31 -17.03
C ILE A 334 11.73 21.39 -16.80
N SER A 335 11.30 22.57 -16.37
CA SER A 335 12.26 23.66 -16.12
C SER A 335 13.22 23.29 -14.98
N PHE A 336 12.63 22.76 -13.96
CA PHE A 336 13.45 22.34 -12.82
C PHE A 336 14.50 21.32 -13.25
N ILE A 337 14.12 20.31 -14.01
CA ILE A 337 15.05 19.24 -14.45
C ILE A 337 16.13 19.84 -15.34
N MET A 338 15.72 20.79 -16.21
CA MET A 338 16.70 21.44 -17.08
C MET A 338 17.72 22.24 -16.26
N GLU A 339 17.19 22.95 -15.22
CA GLU A 339 18.09 23.74 -14.36
C GLU A 339 19.05 22.84 -13.58
N LEU A 340 18.48 21.82 -13.08
CA LEU A 340 19.31 20.88 -12.31
C LEU A 340 20.40 20.26 -13.19
N GLN A 341 20.05 19.79 -14.38
CA GLN A 341 21.06 19.20 -15.29
C GLN A 341 22.11 20.23 -15.70
N LEU A 342 21.66 21.44 -15.89
CA LEU A 342 22.64 22.47 -16.27
C LEU A 342 23.69 22.65 -15.16
N LEU A 343 23.20 22.68 -13.91
CA LEU A 343 24.12 22.76 -12.77
C LEU A 343 25.15 21.64 -12.80
N PHE A 344 24.75 20.41 -13.03
CA PHE A 344 25.69 19.27 -13.03
C PHE A 344 26.57 19.29 -14.27
N THR A 345 26.02 19.84 -15.31
CA THR A 345 26.84 19.99 -16.53
C THR A 345 28.01 20.93 -16.27
N VAL A 346 27.72 22.08 -15.62
CA VAL A 346 28.79 23.06 -15.35
C VAL A 346 29.81 22.45 -14.39
N ILE A 347 29.29 21.75 -13.41
CA ILE A 347 30.18 21.11 -12.44
C ILE A 347 31.04 20.05 -13.13
N SER A 348 30.46 19.28 -13.94
CA SER A 348 31.20 18.20 -14.64
C SER A 348 32.27 18.77 -15.56
N ILE A 349 31.94 19.90 -16.21
CA ILE A 349 32.94 20.53 -17.08
C ILE A 349 34.11 21.04 -16.23
N ALA A 350 33.72 21.69 -15.12
CA ALA A 350 34.76 22.23 -14.25
C ALA A 350 35.66 21.11 -13.71
N LEU A 351 35.00 20.04 -13.26
CA LEU A 351 35.76 18.90 -12.72
C LEU A 351 36.53 18.19 -13.82
N GLY A 352 35.87 18.05 -14.95
CA GLY A 352 36.54 17.39 -16.08
C GLY A 352 37.80 18.09 -16.52
N ILE A 353 37.82 19.45 -16.52
CA ILE A 353 38.98 20.24 -16.95
C ILE A 353 40.14 20.02 -15.97
N LYS A 354 39.76 19.80 -14.75
CA LYS A 354 40.81 19.65 -13.74
C LYS A 354 41.28 18.20 -13.63
N LEU A 355 40.35 17.22 -13.64
CA LEU A 355 40.67 15.84 -13.23
C LEU A 355 41.06 14.99 -14.44
N LEU A 356 40.47 15.26 -15.61
CA LEU A 356 40.60 14.32 -16.75
C LEU A 356 42.01 14.37 -17.34
N PRO A 357 42.71 15.52 -17.34
CA PRO A 357 44.09 15.54 -17.81
C PRO A 357 45.03 14.76 -16.88
N MET A 358 44.61 14.69 -15.57
CA MET A 358 45.42 13.92 -14.61
C MET A 358 45.38 12.42 -14.90
N ILE A 359 44.36 12.06 -15.57
CA ILE A 359 44.20 10.61 -15.79
C ILE A 359 44.53 10.26 -17.23
N GLY A 360 45.07 11.33 -18.02
CA GLY A 360 45.69 10.98 -19.30
C GLY A 360 44.90 11.49 -20.50
N PHE A 361 43.85 12.45 -20.33
CA PHE A 361 43.08 13.04 -21.45
C PHE A 361 43.94 14.07 -22.19
N THR A 362 43.91 13.89 -23.57
CA THR A 362 44.54 14.95 -24.38
C THR A 362 43.66 16.20 -24.43
N MET A 363 44.27 17.30 -24.84
CA MET A 363 43.51 18.55 -24.91
C MET A 363 42.34 18.44 -25.90
N VAL A 364 42.57 17.75 -26.98
CA VAL A 364 41.50 17.56 -27.98
C VAL A 364 40.37 16.70 -27.38
N GLN A 365 40.67 15.68 -26.63
CA GLN A 365 39.66 14.83 -25.96
C GLN A 365 38.89 15.60 -24.89
N LEU A 366 39.72 16.47 -24.32
CA LEU A 366 39.05 17.30 -23.31
C LEU A 366 38.03 18.23 -23.97
N ASP A 367 38.44 18.83 -25.11
CA ASP A 367 37.49 19.67 -25.86
C ASP A 367 36.28 18.87 -26.32
N THR A 368 36.53 17.71 -26.75
CA THR A 368 35.43 16.84 -27.18
C THR A 368 34.51 16.51 -26.00
N PHE A 369 35.11 16.22 -24.88
CA PHE A 369 34.32 15.93 -23.67
C PHE A 369 33.40 17.10 -23.32
N ILE A 370 33.94 18.30 -23.34
CA ILE A 370 33.16 19.49 -22.99
C ILE A 370 31.97 19.63 -23.92
N THR A 371 32.23 19.44 -25.18
CA THR A 371 31.13 19.57 -26.14
C THR A 371 30.11 18.45 -25.95
N LEU A 372 30.55 17.30 -25.71
CA LEU A 372 29.64 16.15 -25.53
C LEU A 372 28.79 16.33 -24.26
N VAL A 373 29.41 16.89 -23.20
CA VAL A 373 28.65 17.12 -21.97
C VAL A 373 27.48 18.07 -22.26
N LEU A 374 27.73 19.04 -23.09
CA LEU A 374 26.63 19.95 -23.50
C LEU A 374 25.61 19.24 -24.37
N GLY A 375 26.16 18.44 -25.26
CA GLY A 375 25.25 17.65 -26.09
C GLY A 375 24.36 16.71 -25.28
N TYR A 376 24.89 16.01 -24.30
CA TYR A 376 24.13 15.05 -23.49
C TYR A 376 23.16 15.77 -22.56
N TYR A 377 23.56 17.01 -22.19
CA TYR A 377 22.59 17.86 -21.48
C TYR A 377 21.30 18.04 -22.28
N LEU A 378 21.43 18.35 -23.52
CA LEU A 378 20.25 18.57 -24.37
C LEU A 378 19.57 17.24 -24.71
N PHE A 379 20.36 16.32 -24.91
CA PHE A 379 19.81 14.99 -25.26
C PHE A 379 18.91 14.46 -24.15
N ILE A 380 19.46 14.52 -22.90
CA ILE A 380 18.69 13.91 -21.82
C ILE A 380 17.36 14.66 -21.63
N ILE A 381 17.31 15.94 -21.88
CA ILE A 381 16.05 16.68 -21.76
C ILE A 381 15.11 16.28 -22.89
N ALA A 382 15.68 16.18 -24.10
CA ALA A 382 14.85 15.69 -25.23
C ALA A 382 14.27 14.32 -24.93
N TYR A 383 15.10 13.54 -24.32
CA TYR A 383 14.66 12.18 -23.99
C TYR A 383 13.51 12.21 -22.98
N ILE A 384 13.63 13.01 -21.98
CA ILE A 384 12.60 13.10 -20.95
C ILE A 384 11.29 13.63 -21.57
N VAL A 385 11.39 14.57 -22.41
CA VAL A 385 10.20 15.12 -23.08
C VAL A 385 9.54 14.05 -23.95
N MET A 386 10.38 13.31 -24.64
CA MET A 386 9.83 12.18 -25.41
C MET A 386 9.08 11.22 -24.51
N LEU A 387 9.69 10.83 -23.34
CA LEU A 387 9.00 9.92 -22.41
C LEU A 387 7.68 10.52 -21.94
N LEU A 388 7.67 11.84 -21.70
CA LEU A 388 6.43 12.50 -21.28
C LEU A 388 5.36 12.42 -22.38
N MET A 389 5.84 12.47 -23.62
CA MET A 389 4.88 12.28 -24.72
C MET A 389 4.23 10.90 -24.63
N LEU A 390 5.07 9.89 -24.35
CA LEU A 390 4.52 8.53 -24.21
C LEU A 390 3.58 8.44 -23.01
N TYR A 391 3.91 9.24 -22.05
CA TYR A 391 3.01 9.29 -20.88
C TYR A 391 1.62 9.76 -21.28
N PHE A 392 1.49 10.71 -22.22
CA PHE A 392 0.19 11.21 -22.71
C PHE A 392 -0.30 10.38 -23.89
N ASP A 393 0.34 9.30 -24.14
CA ASP A 393 0.01 8.38 -25.23
C ASP A 393 0.16 9.05 -26.61
N ASP A 394 1.07 10.08 -26.75
CA ASP A 394 1.40 10.68 -28.06
C ASP A 394 2.50 9.87 -28.75
N ARG A 395 2.19 8.73 -29.41
CA ARG A 395 3.17 7.77 -29.95
C ARG A 395 3.74 8.27 -31.28
N LYS A 396 2.93 8.94 -32.01
CA LYS A 396 3.42 9.46 -33.29
C LYS A 396 4.49 10.54 -33.08
N GLY A 397 4.16 11.38 -32.15
CA GLY A 397 5.17 12.39 -31.83
C GLY A 397 6.46 11.81 -31.30
N ALA A 398 6.33 10.84 -30.43
CA ALA A 398 7.53 10.19 -29.87
C ALA A 398 8.33 9.47 -30.97
N LEU A 399 7.69 8.84 -31.92
CA LEU A 399 8.37 8.14 -33.02
C LEU A 399 9.11 9.14 -33.91
N ALA A 400 8.40 10.23 -34.23
CA ALA A 400 9.01 11.25 -35.10
C ALA A 400 10.26 11.85 -34.44
N THR A 401 10.15 12.12 -33.17
CA THR A 401 11.27 12.75 -32.46
C THR A 401 12.47 11.79 -32.36
N SER A 402 12.22 10.53 -32.02
CA SER A 402 13.32 9.55 -31.94
C SER A 402 13.97 9.31 -33.30
N PHE A 403 13.14 9.25 -34.31
CA PHE A 403 13.67 9.08 -35.67
C PHE A 403 14.51 10.28 -36.08
N LEU A 404 13.96 11.43 -35.82
CA LEU A 404 14.68 12.66 -36.15
C LEU A 404 16.05 12.69 -35.46
N PHE A 405 16.11 12.29 -34.20
CA PHE A 405 17.36 12.33 -33.43
C PHE A 405 18.40 11.38 -34.03
N VAL A 406 18.02 10.17 -34.35
CA VAL A 406 19.01 9.19 -34.83
C VAL A 406 19.54 9.61 -36.20
N VAL A 407 18.73 10.12 -37.05
CA VAL A 407 19.15 10.52 -38.40
C VAL A 407 20.06 11.76 -38.31
N LEU A 408 19.57 12.72 -37.53
CA LEU A 408 20.39 13.94 -37.40
C LEU A 408 21.72 13.62 -36.73
N ASN A 409 21.65 12.81 -35.74
CA ASN A 409 22.87 12.46 -35.00
C ASN A 409 23.88 11.74 -35.88
N ALA A 410 23.41 10.89 -36.73
CA ALA A 410 24.30 10.18 -37.66
C ALA A 410 24.89 11.15 -38.70
N ALA A 411 24.01 11.94 -39.33
CA ALA A 411 24.43 12.83 -40.44
C ALA A 411 25.36 13.93 -39.92
N LEU A 412 25.01 14.49 -38.85
CA LEU A 412 25.77 15.65 -38.36
C LEU A 412 27.10 15.19 -37.74
N THR A 413 27.07 14.00 -37.16
CA THR A 413 28.35 13.47 -36.64
C THR A 413 29.31 13.16 -37.77
N ILE A 414 28.77 12.65 -38.88
CA ILE A 414 29.64 12.39 -40.05
C ILE A 414 30.23 13.71 -40.55
N TRP A 415 29.36 14.65 -40.57
CA TRP A 415 29.80 15.97 -41.06
C TRP A 415 30.84 16.59 -40.12
N THR A 416 30.60 16.55 -38.85
CA THR A 416 31.48 17.24 -37.89
C THR A 416 32.77 16.45 -37.70
N MET A 417 32.69 15.14 -37.84
CA MET A 417 33.91 14.34 -37.77
C MET A 417 34.89 14.71 -38.90
N ASN A 418 34.33 14.97 -40.12
CA ASN A 418 35.17 15.30 -41.29
C ASN A 418 35.76 16.71 -41.16
N THR A 419 35.12 17.53 -40.41
CA THR A 419 35.62 18.90 -40.24
C THR A 419 36.45 19.01 -38.96
N GLU A 420 36.74 17.90 -38.30
CA GLU A 420 37.55 17.78 -37.08
C GLU A 420 36.93 18.56 -35.92
N ASN A 421 35.61 18.85 -35.96
CA ASN A 421 34.86 19.39 -34.82
C ASN A 421 34.13 18.27 -34.07
N HIS A 422 34.85 17.58 -33.21
CA HIS A 422 34.34 16.37 -32.57
C HIS A 422 33.31 16.72 -31.49
N GLY A 423 32.18 15.96 -31.48
CA GLY A 423 31.18 16.13 -30.42
C GLY A 423 30.09 17.12 -30.80
N PHE A 424 30.29 18.02 -31.80
CA PHE A 424 29.33 19.06 -32.20
C PHE A 424 28.13 18.44 -32.91
N GLY A 425 28.39 17.36 -33.61
CA GLY A 425 27.25 16.67 -34.22
C GLY A 425 26.18 16.28 -33.21
N MET A 426 26.61 15.62 -32.19
CA MET A 426 25.68 15.24 -31.11
C MET A 426 25.03 16.47 -30.49
N PHE A 427 25.74 17.51 -30.27
CA PHE A 427 25.21 18.74 -29.67
C PHE A 427 24.11 19.35 -30.54
N ILE A 428 24.37 19.53 -31.83
CA ILE A 428 23.40 20.17 -32.73
C ILE A 428 22.19 19.26 -32.91
N ALA A 429 22.51 17.99 -33.07
CA ALA A 429 21.39 17.04 -33.26
C ALA A 429 20.47 17.05 -32.04
N SER A 430 21.01 17.02 -30.89
CA SER A 430 20.19 17.03 -29.66
C SER A 430 19.43 18.33 -29.50
N ALA A 431 20.01 19.45 -29.88
CA ALA A 431 19.35 20.77 -29.79
C ALA A 431 18.13 20.84 -30.70
N LEU A 432 18.36 20.39 -31.91
CA LEU A 432 17.24 20.43 -32.88
C LEU A 432 16.13 19.48 -32.47
N THR A 433 16.54 18.36 -31.97
CA THR A 433 15.52 17.38 -31.54
C THR A 433 14.77 17.90 -30.31
N LEU A 434 15.46 18.50 -29.39
CA LEU A 434 14.80 19.05 -28.21
C LEU A 434 13.79 20.13 -28.59
N ALA A 435 14.19 21.00 -29.50
CA ALA A 435 13.26 22.04 -29.96
C ALA A 435 12.00 21.43 -30.57
N ALA A 436 12.24 20.44 -31.40
CA ALA A 436 11.09 19.77 -32.03
C ALA A 436 10.24 19.05 -31.00
N ALA A 437 10.89 18.35 -30.05
CA ALA A 437 10.15 17.58 -29.03
C ALA A 437 9.34 18.51 -28.13
N LEU A 438 9.87 19.65 -27.69
CA LEU A 438 9.14 20.60 -26.85
C LEU A 438 7.97 21.22 -27.60
N ALA A 439 8.28 21.59 -28.84
CA ALA A 439 7.19 22.15 -29.66
C ALA A 439 6.01 21.18 -29.77
N ARG A 440 6.33 19.92 -30.03
CA ARG A 440 5.27 18.90 -30.15
C ARG A 440 4.55 18.69 -28.82
N LEU A 441 5.27 18.60 -27.73
CA LEU A 441 4.65 18.36 -26.42
C LEU A 441 3.74 19.53 -26.04
N LEU A 442 4.22 20.73 -26.24
CA LEU A 442 3.43 21.91 -25.86
C LEU A 442 2.15 22.00 -26.69
N THR A 443 2.32 21.67 -27.96
CA THR A 443 1.11 21.68 -28.81
C THR A 443 0.14 20.60 -28.37
N TYR A 444 0.68 19.48 -28.01
CA TYR A 444 -0.18 18.36 -27.61
C TYR A 444 -0.91 18.68 -26.31
N VAL A 445 -0.19 19.15 -25.32
CA VAL A 445 -0.77 19.39 -23.99
C VAL A 445 -1.76 20.56 -24.07
N ARG A 446 -1.47 21.54 -24.89
CA ARG A 446 -2.41 22.65 -25.09
C ARG A 446 -3.75 22.16 -25.63
N ASN A 447 -3.66 21.09 -26.42
CA ASN A 447 -4.90 20.57 -27.03
C ASN A 447 -5.29 19.23 -26.42
N ILE A 448 -4.99 19.02 -25.27
CA ILE A 448 -5.15 17.70 -24.63
C ILE A 448 -6.62 17.36 -24.51
N ASP A 449 -7.50 18.30 -24.41
CA ASP A 449 -8.95 18.02 -24.34
C ASP A 449 -9.45 17.36 -25.63
N TYR A 450 -8.91 17.92 -26.75
CA TYR A 450 -9.28 17.34 -28.06
C TYR A 450 -8.87 15.87 -28.15
N TYR A 451 -7.71 15.64 -27.75
CA TYR A 451 -7.15 14.28 -27.88
C TYR A 451 -7.80 13.33 -26.88
N THR A 452 -8.21 13.91 -25.84
CA THR A 452 -8.88 13.07 -24.84
C THR A 452 -10.31 12.75 -25.25
N PHE A 453 -11.04 13.63 -25.85
CA PHE A 453 -12.48 13.43 -26.09
C PHE A 453 -12.74 13.09 -27.55
N CYS A 454 -11.90 13.57 -28.42
CA CYS A 454 -12.34 13.61 -29.83
C CYS A 454 -11.47 12.70 -30.68
N SER A 455 -10.41 12.13 -30.22
CA SER A 455 -9.43 11.39 -31.04
C SER A 455 -9.70 9.89 -30.99
N ARG A 456 -11.05 9.47 -30.32
CA ARG A 456 -11.33 8.02 -30.32
C ARG A 456 -12.23 7.65 -31.50
N PRO A 457 -11.85 6.64 -32.37
CA PRO A 457 -12.72 6.27 -33.49
C PRO A 457 -14.15 5.93 -33.01
N LEU A 458 -15.21 6.77 -33.24
CA LEU A 458 -16.65 6.56 -33.03
C LEU A 458 -17.10 5.24 -33.65
N ALA A 459 -16.38 4.06 -33.48
CA ALA A 459 -16.95 2.88 -34.15
C ALA A 459 -17.76 2.06 -33.15
N LEU A 460 -18.61 2.62 -32.37
CA LEU A 460 -19.61 1.76 -31.71
C LEU A 460 -21.01 2.08 -32.23
N THR A 461 -21.22 2.45 -33.54
CA THR A 461 -22.61 2.55 -34.00
C THR A 461 -22.81 1.71 -35.25
N SER A 462 -22.06 0.59 -35.50
CA SER A 462 -22.54 -0.13 -36.69
C SER A 462 -22.83 -1.59 -36.33
N ARG A 463 -22.95 -1.95 -34.96
CA ARG A 463 -23.29 -3.36 -34.71
C ARG A 463 -24.67 -3.48 -34.09
N LEU A 464 -25.55 -2.32 -34.14
CA LEU A 464 -26.95 -2.44 -33.69
C LEU A 464 -27.92 -1.93 -34.75
N MET A 465 -27.62 -2.09 -36.09
CA MET A 465 -28.74 -1.87 -37.03
C MET A 465 -28.53 -2.70 -38.29
N GLY A 466 -28.83 -4.03 -38.27
CA GLY A 466 -29.53 -4.78 -39.33
C GLY A 466 -29.79 -3.96 -40.57
N ARG A 467 -28.91 -4.09 -41.65
CA ARG A 467 -29.43 -4.20 -43.03
C ARG A 467 -28.26 -4.21 -44.01
N GLU A 468 -27.89 -5.45 -44.50
CA GLU A 468 -27.67 -5.97 -45.86
C GLU A 468 -27.72 -4.86 -46.90
N ARG A 469 -26.49 -4.31 -47.31
CA ARG A 469 -26.33 -4.02 -48.74
C ARG A 469 -24.88 -3.61 -49.04
N GLY A 470 -24.08 -4.56 -49.62
CA GLY A 470 -23.32 -4.60 -50.88
C GLY A 470 -22.68 -3.25 -51.21
N MET A 471 -21.31 -3.13 -50.85
CA MET A 471 -20.46 -2.40 -51.82
C MET A 471 -19.02 -2.33 -51.30
N LYS A 472 -18.10 -3.14 -51.88
CA LYS A 472 -16.80 -3.28 -52.56
C LYS A 472 -15.67 -2.67 -51.73
N PRO A 473 -14.61 -3.46 -51.47
CA PRO A 473 -13.38 -2.95 -50.86
C PRO A 473 -12.49 -2.21 -51.85
N PRO A 474 -11.89 -1.02 -51.51
CA PRO A 474 -10.83 -0.49 -52.40
C PRO A 474 -9.53 -1.31 -52.30
N PHE A 475 -9.31 -2.15 -53.36
CA PHE A 475 -8.18 -2.50 -54.22
C PHE A 475 -6.85 -2.28 -53.50
N TRP A 476 -6.43 -3.17 -52.62
CA TRP A 476 -5.05 -3.68 -52.55
C TRP A 476 -5.05 -5.19 -52.33
N GLY A 477 -5.38 -5.92 -53.35
CA GLY A 477 -4.81 -7.15 -53.91
C GLY A 477 -3.76 -7.79 -53.02
N GLN A 478 -4.14 -8.84 -52.25
CA GLN A 478 -3.83 -10.26 -52.13
C GLN A 478 -2.37 -10.55 -52.48
N GLY A 479 -1.48 -10.60 -51.42
CA GLY A 479 -0.54 -11.72 -51.31
C GLY A 479 0.15 -11.77 -49.96
N GLY A 480 -0.44 -12.43 -48.88
CA GLY A 480 0.05 -13.53 -48.05
C GLY A 480 1.55 -13.77 -48.19
N GLY A 481 2.33 -12.99 -47.45
CA GLY A 481 3.67 -13.34 -46.96
C GLY A 481 4.60 -12.13 -46.94
N LYS A 482 4.33 -11.05 -46.16
CA LYS A 482 5.45 -10.09 -46.06
C LYS A 482 5.48 -9.48 -44.65
N ALA A 483 5.26 -10.20 -43.57
CA ALA A 483 5.65 -9.68 -42.25
C ALA A 483 6.94 -10.34 -41.78
N ALA A 484 7.65 -11.13 -42.73
CA ALA A 484 8.94 -11.75 -42.42
C ALA A 484 10.06 -11.15 -43.28
N ALA A 485 9.69 -10.12 -44.21
CA ALA A 485 10.71 -9.53 -45.10
C ALA A 485 11.03 -8.10 -44.65
N THR A 486 10.26 -7.54 -43.61
CA THR A 486 10.62 -6.25 -43.04
C THR A 486 11.46 -6.43 -41.77
N VAL A 487 11.59 -7.73 -41.23
CA VAL A 487 12.36 -8.12 -40.06
C VAL A 487 13.71 -8.71 -40.50
N VAL A 488 13.88 -9.00 -41.90
CA VAL A 488 15.11 -9.59 -42.45
C VAL A 488 15.89 -8.51 -43.19
N SER A 489 15.27 -7.30 -43.45
CA SER A 489 15.98 -6.21 -44.13
C SER A 489 16.59 -5.24 -43.13
N VAL A 490 16.29 -5.40 -41.77
CA VAL A 490 16.89 -4.59 -40.72
C VAL A 490 17.94 -5.41 -39.96
N LEU A 491 18.11 -6.75 -40.29
CA LEU A 491 19.03 -7.69 -39.63
C LEU A 491 20.25 -7.95 -40.49
N VAL A 492 20.23 -7.45 -41.80
CA VAL A 492 21.34 -7.68 -42.74
C VAL A 492 22.19 -6.41 -42.83
N LEU A 493 21.80 -5.34 -42.04
CA LEU A 493 22.66 -4.15 -42.07
C LEU A 493 23.47 -4.05 -40.77
N SER A 494 23.46 -5.14 -39.83
CA SER A 494 24.13 -5.07 -38.53
C SER A 494 25.15 -6.21 -38.38
N VAL A 495 25.42 -7.10 -39.52
CA VAL A 495 26.30 -8.28 -39.42
C VAL A 495 27.50 -8.09 -40.33
N VAL A 496 27.81 -6.73 -40.75
CA VAL A 496 29.05 -6.69 -41.53
C VAL A 496 30.07 -5.79 -40.82
N LEU A 497 30.17 -5.76 -39.46
CA LEU A 497 31.34 -4.95 -39.05
C LEU A 497 31.94 -5.53 -37.78
N ALA A 498 32.44 -6.90 -37.62
CA ALA A 498 33.51 -6.84 -36.60
C ALA A 498 33.94 -8.27 -36.22
N ALA A 499 34.80 -8.96 -36.98
CA ALA A 499 35.64 -10.14 -36.65
C ALA A 499 37.06 -9.67 -36.32
N CYS A 500 37.74 -10.05 -35.05
CA CYS A 500 38.84 -11.00 -34.90
C CYS A 500 39.78 -10.53 -33.80
N SER A 501 39.97 -11.32 -32.71
CA SER A 501 40.80 -12.33 -32.01
C SER A 501 41.96 -11.67 -31.27
N GLU A 502 42.11 -12.03 -30.01
CA GLU A 502 42.79 -12.97 -29.08
C GLU A 502 43.99 -12.31 -28.43
N GLU A 503 44.18 -12.48 -27.07
CA GLU A 503 44.50 -13.22 -25.85
C GLU A 503 45.86 -12.76 -25.30
N SER A 504 46.03 -12.63 -23.94
CA SER A 504 46.37 -13.49 -22.80
C SER A 504 47.33 -12.75 -21.86
N GLY A 505 46.90 -12.65 -20.61
CA GLY A 505 47.08 -13.36 -19.36
C GLY A 505 48.11 -12.69 -18.46
N GLU A 506 47.72 -12.40 -17.26
CA GLU A 506 47.53 -12.51 -15.82
C GLU A 506 48.87 -12.54 -15.09
N PRO A 507 48.91 -12.40 -13.72
CA PRO A 507 48.42 -11.86 -12.44
C PRO A 507 49.30 -12.28 -11.26
N VAL A 508 49.18 -11.61 -10.13
CA VAL A 508 48.94 -12.21 -8.82
C VAL A 508 49.01 -11.12 -7.75
N LYS A 509 48.06 -11.18 -6.66
CA LYS A 509 47.36 -11.57 -5.44
C LYS A 509 48.00 -10.89 -4.22
N SER A 510 47.13 -10.44 -3.26
CA SER A 510 46.97 -10.91 -1.88
C SER A 510 46.24 -9.85 -1.04
N THR A 511 45.11 -10.22 -0.24
CA THR A 511 44.37 -10.75 0.91
C THR A 511 44.44 -9.76 2.06
N THR A 512 43.28 -9.45 2.64
CA THR A 512 42.29 -9.71 3.68
C THR A 512 42.19 -8.51 4.62
N PRO A 513 41.04 -8.37 5.46
CA PRO A 513 39.66 -8.66 5.88
C PRO A 513 39.11 -7.61 6.86
N ALA A 514 37.80 -7.35 6.74
CA ALA A 514 36.38 -7.19 7.06
C ALA A 514 36.15 -7.34 8.57
N ALA A 515 35.27 -6.44 9.07
CA ALA A 515 34.46 -6.43 10.30
C ALA A 515 32.97 -6.28 9.96
N SER A 516 31.93 -7.19 10.31
CA SER A 516 30.64 -7.77 10.62
C SER A 516 29.73 -6.78 11.36
N VAL A 517 28.36 -6.58 10.89
CA VAL A 517 27.12 -6.07 11.49
C VAL A 517 26.05 -7.15 11.42
N VAL A 518 25.31 -7.49 12.55
CA VAL A 518 24.22 -8.11 13.32
C VAL A 518 22.91 -8.01 12.55
N PRO A 519 21.90 -9.14 12.39
CA PRO A 519 20.61 -9.29 11.68
C PRO A 519 19.42 -9.09 12.62
N ALA A 520 18.14 -8.39 12.21
CA ALA A 520 16.75 -8.12 12.62
C ALA A 520 15.88 -9.38 12.47
N MET A 521 15.22 -10.13 13.54
CA MET A 521 14.34 -11.06 14.25
C MET A 521 12.93 -11.07 13.68
N THR A 522 12.19 -12.05 12.99
CA THR A 522 10.93 -12.78 12.74
C THR A 522 10.18 -13.06 14.04
N SER A 523 9.35 -12.09 14.71
CA SER A 523 8.63 -12.55 15.93
C SER A 523 7.15 -12.79 15.63
N GLU A 524 6.46 -14.04 15.66
CA GLU A 524 5.10 -14.60 15.75
C GLU A 524 4.30 -13.94 16.89
N ARG A 525 4.76 -12.99 17.67
CA ARG A 525 4.08 -12.31 18.80
C ARG A 525 3.63 -10.91 18.40
N PHE A 526 2.36 -10.52 18.97
CA PHE A 526 1.84 -9.16 18.68
C PHE A 526 2.68 -8.12 19.42
N ILE A 527 3.36 -7.24 18.55
CA ILE A 527 4.22 -6.25 19.22
C ILE A 527 3.80 -4.85 18.80
N ASP A 528 3.31 -4.06 19.83
CA ASP A 528 2.97 -2.64 19.65
C ASP A 528 4.17 -1.75 19.99
N ASP A 529 4.30 -0.56 19.33
CA ASP A 529 5.34 0.41 19.68
C ASP A 529 4.87 1.30 20.83
N LYS A 530 5.46 1.02 22.05
CA LYS A 530 4.94 1.72 23.22
C LYS A 530 5.50 3.15 23.29
N ARG A 531 6.60 3.46 22.53
CA ARG A 531 7.16 4.81 22.49
C ARG A 531 6.14 5.83 21.97
N LEU A 532 5.22 5.30 21.25
CA LEU A 532 4.18 6.17 20.67
C LEU A 532 3.41 6.91 21.76
N TYR A 533 3.27 6.31 22.86
CA TYR A 533 2.41 6.87 23.90
C TYR A 533 3.18 7.85 24.78
N GLU A 534 4.50 7.83 24.70
CA GLU A 534 5.34 8.67 25.57
C GLU A 534 5.21 10.15 25.20
N ARG A 535 4.66 10.41 24.05
CA ARG A 535 4.56 11.79 23.56
C ARG A 535 3.22 12.42 23.97
N ASP A 536 2.37 11.54 24.57
CA ASP A 536 1.01 12.04 24.89
C ASP A 536 1.00 12.64 26.30
N ASP A 537 0.52 13.89 26.32
CA ASP A 537 0.19 14.46 27.64
C ASP A 537 -1.28 14.20 27.99
N ASP A 538 -1.46 13.35 29.02
CA ASP A 538 -2.79 12.78 29.27
C ASP A 538 -3.74 13.82 29.86
N THR A 539 -3.20 14.99 30.30
CA THR A 539 -4.10 15.95 30.95
C THR A 539 -4.19 17.24 30.12
N SER A 540 -3.41 17.24 29.02
CA SER A 540 -3.45 18.46 28.20
C SER A 540 -4.74 18.54 27.38
N ILE A 541 -5.13 19.87 27.22
CA ILE A 541 -6.32 20.12 26.38
C ILE A 541 -5.90 20.86 25.12
N ILE A 542 -6.29 20.25 24.02
CA ILE A 542 -5.93 20.92 22.76
C ILE A 542 -7.13 21.72 22.25
N PRO A 543 -6.90 23.06 22.11
CA PRO A 543 -7.99 23.83 21.50
C PRO A 543 -8.03 23.68 19.98
N LEU A 544 -9.19 23.14 19.52
CA LEU A 544 -9.35 22.92 18.07
C LEU A 544 -10.46 23.80 17.52
N TYR A 545 -10.10 24.55 16.45
CA TYR A 545 -11.07 25.47 15.82
C TYR A 545 -11.55 24.93 14.47
N LEU A 546 -12.87 24.80 14.37
CA LEU A 546 -13.48 24.37 13.11
C LEU A 546 -14.30 25.48 12.48
N THR A 547 -13.89 25.86 11.25
CA THR A 547 -14.69 26.82 10.47
C THR A 547 -15.46 26.10 9.36
N ILE A 548 -16.80 26.17 9.50
CA ILE A 548 -17.65 25.50 8.50
C ILE A 548 -17.79 26.37 7.25
N MET A 549 -17.45 25.74 6.10
CA MET A 549 -17.43 26.55 4.86
C MET A 549 -18.75 26.38 4.11
N PRO A 550 -19.18 27.40 3.33
CA PRO A 550 -20.43 27.28 2.54
C PRO A 550 -20.32 26.23 1.45
N ASP A 551 -21.44 25.47 1.31
CA ASP A 551 -21.52 24.43 0.27
C ASP A 551 -21.98 25.03 -1.07
N ASN A 552 -21.03 25.28 -2.12
CA ASN A 552 -21.31 25.99 -3.39
C ASN A 552 -21.94 25.06 -4.41
N LYS A 553 -22.59 23.88 -3.97
CA LYS A 553 -23.22 22.99 -4.96
C LYS A 553 -24.57 23.53 -5.40
N HIS A 554 -24.81 24.28 -6.58
CA HIS A 554 -26.02 24.77 -7.27
C HIS A 554 -27.24 23.93 -6.92
N GLU A 555 -27.48 23.52 -5.64
CA GLU A 555 -28.70 22.79 -5.25
C GLU A 555 -29.64 23.72 -4.49
N SER A 556 -30.90 23.88 -4.85
CA SER A 556 -32.02 24.68 -4.35
C SER A 556 -32.09 24.66 -2.82
N ASP A 557 -31.01 23.78 -2.02
CA ASP A 557 -30.95 23.77 -0.55
C ASP A 557 -29.66 23.10 -0.08
N PRO A 558 -28.51 23.72 -0.12
CA PRO A 558 -27.23 23.11 0.27
C PRO A 558 -27.19 22.76 1.76
N LEU A 559 -26.70 21.47 2.06
CA LEU A 559 -26.49 21.01 3.43
C LEU A 559 -25.72 22.06 4.25
N ASN A 560 -26.23 22.57 5.38
CA ASN A 560 -25.52 23.47 6.29
C ASN A 560 -25.33 22.84 7.66
N TRP A 561 -24.55 23.52 8.51
CA TRP A 561 -24.14 22.96 9.81
C TRP A 561 -25.36 22.54 10.63
N TYR A 562 -26.41 23.38 10.57
CA TYR A 562 -27.66 23.06 11.28
C TYR A 562 -28.28 21.76 10.77
N GLN A 563 -28.33 21.57 9.50
CA GLN A 563 -28.95 20.36 8.90
C GLN A 563 -28.09 19.13 9.18
N LEU A 564 -26.71 19.32 9.05
CA LEU A 564 -25.85 18.16 9.32
C LEU A 564 -26.07 17.61 10.72
N ASN A 565 -26.34 18.45 11.74
CA ASN A 565 -26.47 18.01 13.14
C ASN A 565 -27.84 17.42 13.42
N ARG A 566 -28.68 17.34 12.38
CA ARG A 566 -30.01 16.76 12.61
C ARG A 566 -30.21 15.51 11.76
N LEU A 567 -29.06 15.16 11.21
CA LEU A 567 -29.13 13.88 10.50
C LEU A 567 -29.15 12.72 11.51
N THR A 568 -30.27 11.90 11.53
CA THR A 568 -30.39 10.89 12.60
C THR A 568 -30.28 9.49 12.01
N SER A 569 -30.34 9.44 10.66
CA SER A 569 -30.26 8.09 10.08
C SER A 569 -28.84 7.78 9.64
N ARG A 570 -28.41 6.54 9.96
CA ARG A 570 -27.07 6.07 9.55
C ARG A 570 -26.92 6.01 8.04
N MET A 571 -28.06 5.91 7.35
CA MET A 571 -28.03 5.79 5.88
C MET A 571 -27.96 7.16 5.22
N GLU A 572 -28.25 8.20 6.05
CA GLU A 572 -28.17 9.57 5.53
C GLU A 572 -26.75 10.13 5.64
N GLU A 573 -26.06 10.27 4.46
CA GLU A 573 -24.66 10.73 4.42
C GLU A 573 -24.59 12.23 4.10
N GLY A 574 -23.88 12.92 5.09
CA GLY A 574 -23.65 14.35 4.83
C GLY A 574 -22.25 14.79 5.25
N GLU A 575 -21.68 15.56 4.34
CA GLU A 575 -20.34 16.07 4.71
C GLU A 575 -20.23 17.55 4.38
N LEU A 576 -19.48 18.26 5.29
CA LEU A 576 -19.25 19.69 5.06
C LEU A 576 -17.76 20.00 4.99
N LYS A 577 -17.44 20.92 4.09
CA LYS A 577 -16.04 21.38 4.05
C LYS A 577 -15.72 22.30 5.22
N VAL A 578 -14.51 22.03 5.80
CA VAL A 578 -14.19 22.83 7.00
C VAL A 578 -12.72 23.22 6.98
N ILE A 579 -12.41 24.32 7.68
CA ILE A 579 -11.02 24.64 8.04
C ILE A 579 -10.75 24.17 9.48
N VAL A 580 -9.69 23.42 9.58
CA VAL A 580 -9.33 22.93 10.91
C VAL A 580 -8.02 23.60 11.35
N GLN A 581 -8.06 24.16 12.65
CA GLN A 581 -6.88 24.87 13.17
C GLN A 581 -6.77 24.66 14.68
N GLU A 582 -5.44 24.78 15.13
CA GLU A 582 -5.24 24.83 16.58
C GLU A 582 -5.05 26.28 17.04
N GLY A 583 -5.54 26.49 18.28
CA GLY A 583 -5.45 27.89 18.68
C GLY A 583 -5.47 28.07 20.18
N ALA A 584 -5.83 29.32 20.55
CA ALA A 584 -5.80 29.70 21.97
C ALA A 584 -6.93 29.01 22.74
N ALA A 585 -6.68 28.70 24.01
CA ALA A 585 -7.65 28.00 24.86
C ALA A 585 -8.81 28.93 25.25
N ASP A 586 -8.59 30.21 25.16
CA ASP A 586 -9.61 31.16 25.65
C ASP A 586 -10.61 31.52 24.55
N GLY A 587 -10.40 30.87 23.35
CA GLY A 587 -11.38 31.06 22.27
C GLY A 587 -11.08 32.27 21.42
N SER A 588 -9.86 32.86 21.60
CA SER A 588 -9.51 34.07 20.86
C SER A 588 -9.16 33.77 19.41
N GLY A 589 -9.11 32.42 19.08
CA GLY A 589 -8.92 32.03 17.67
C GLY A 589 -7.61 31.28 17.46
N PRO A 590 -7.32 30.95 16.18
CA PRO A 590 -6.12 30.17 15.85
C PRO A 590 -4.83 30.94 16.14
N LEU A 591 -3.73 30.23 16.60
CA LEU A 591 -2.45 30.84 17.00
C LEU A 591 -1.37 30.52 15.98
N GLN A 592 -0.41 31.53 15.88
CA GLN A 592 0.72 31.39 14.96
C GLN A 592 1.63 30.22 15.37
N ASN A 593 1.98 29.22 14.42
CA ASN A 593 2.89 28.07 14.57
C ASN A 593 2.15 26.82 15.03
N LEU A 594 0.82 26.96 15.20
CA LEU A 594 0.03 25.75 15.48
C LEU A 594 -0.67 25.25 14.24
N PHE A 595 -1.08 24.03 14.28
CA PHE A 595 -1.61 23.33 13.11
C PHE A 595 -2.71 24.13 12.43
N GLY A 596 -2.51 24.34 11.13
CA GLY A 596 -3.59 24.87 10.30
C GLY A 596 -3.69 26.40 10.36
N TYR A 597 -2.60 27.03 11.06
CA TYR A 597 -2.61 28.50 11.16
C TYR A 597 -2.41 29.14 9.79
N GLY A 598 -3.26 30.18 9.38
CA GLY A 598 -3.09 30.93 8.14
C GLY A 598 -3.87 30.35 6.98
N THR A 599 -4.60 29.25 7.31
CA THR A 599 -5.37 28.59 6.24
C THR A 599 -6.68 29.35 6.00
N THR A 600 -6.93 29.56 4.67
CA THR A 600 -8.16 30.33 4.37
C THR A 600 -9.14 29.49 3.56
N ASP A 601 -8.56 28.40 3.00
CA ASP A 601 -9.43 27.45 2.26
C ASP A 601 -9.66 26.19 3.09
N ALA A 602 -10.82 25.52 2.77
CA ALA A 602 -11.12 24.26 3.48
C ALA A 602 -9.96 23.28 3.40
N ASN A 603 -9.52 22.78 4.52
CA ASN A 603 -8.43 21.78 4.54
C ASN A 603 -8.89 20.46 5.12
N ALA A 604 -10.25 20.35 5.32
CA ALA A 604 -10.79 19.10 5.86
C ALA A 604 -12.29 19.00 5.58
N LYS A 605 -12.77 17.76 5.77
CA LYS A 605 -14.21 17.53 5.74
C LYS A 605 -14.69 16.98 7.10
N VAL A 606 -15.91 17.45 7.38
CA VAL A 606 -16.43 16.98 8.67
C VAL A 606 -17.76 16.24 8.45
N THR A 607 -17.90 15.10 9.17
CA THR A 607 -19.13 14.30 9.17
C THR A 607 -19.53 13.94 10.61
N ILE A 608 -20.84 13.48 10.67
CA ILE A 608 -21.27 13.00 11.99
C ILE A 608 -20.75 11.58 12.20
N ARG A 609 -20.37 11.35 13.38
CA ARG A 609 -19.80 10.04 13.73
C ARG A 609 -20.72 9.30 14.70
N GLY A 610 -20.71 7.98 14.55
CA GLY A 610 -21.36 7.11 15.54
C GLY A 610 -22.81 6.81 15.17
N ASN A 611 -23.25 5.66 15.66
CA ASN A 611 -24.65 5.28 15.40
C ASN A 611 -25.58 5.84 16.48
N SER A 612 -25.36 5.54 17.70
CA SER A 612 -26.26 5.99 18.77
C SER A 612 -26.05 7.47 19.08
N THR A 613 -24.85 7.96 18.82
CA THR A 613 -24.53 9.34 19.21
C THR A 613 -25.17 10.35 18.24
N ARG A 614 -25.75 9.84 17.15
CA ARG A 614 -26.45 10.73 16.19
C ARG A 614 -27.75 11.25 16.78
N TYR A 615 -28.19 10.48 17.83
CA TYR A 615 -29.46 10.89 18.47
C TYR A 615 -29.17 11.79 19.68
N ALA A 616 -27.88 12.01 19.93
CA ALA A 616 -27.51 12.86 21.07
C ALA A 616 -27.65 14.35 20.72
N SER A 617 -27.96 15.09 21.75
CA SER A 617 -28.10 16.54 21.51
C SER A 617 -26.77 17.19 21.19
N GLN A 618 -25.77 16.56 21.79
CA GLN A 618 -24.41 16.97 21.40
C GLN A 618 -23.73 15.89 20.55
N ARG A 619 -23.25 16.40 19.32
CA ARG A 619 -22.84 15.40 18.32
C ARG A 619 -21.34 15.13 18.43
N SER A 620 -21.02 13.90 17.96
CA SER A 620 -19.61 13.57 17.73
C SER A 620 -19.25 13.71 16.26
N TYR A 621 -17.96 14.04 16.09
CA TYR A 621 -17.62 14.36 14.69
C TYR A 621 -16.41 13.56 14.25
N LYS A 622 -16.47 13.25 13.00
CA LYS A 622 -15.27 12.76 12.29
C LYS A 622 -14.76 13.79 11.29
N VAL A 623 -13.51 14.13 11.55
CA VAL A 623 -12.92 15.14 10.68
C VAL A 623 -11.80 14.49 9.84
N ARG A 624 -11.96 14.61 8.50
CA ARG A 624 -10.96 14.04 7.60
C ARG A 624 -10.18 15.15 6.88
N LEU A 625 -8.87 15.16 7.23
CA LEU A 625 -8.02 16.20 6.63
C LEU A 625 -7.74 15.92 5.16
N ASN A 626 -7.73 16.94 4.37
CA ASN A 626 -7.33 16.69 2.98
C ASN A 626 -5.80 16.62 2.85
N ASN A 627 -5.27 16.32 1.71
CA ASN A 627 -3.83 16.08 1.52
C ASN A 627 -3.02 17.36 1.71
N GLN A 628 -3.64 18.53 1.58
CA GLN A 628 -2.91 19.80 1.64
C GLN A 628 -2.78 20.30 3.09
N ALA A 629 -3.62 19.68 4.07
CA ALA A 629 -3.70 20.16 5.45
C ALA A 629 -2.52 19.61 6.27
N GLY A 630 -1.64 18.65 5.62
CA GLY A 630 -0.68 17.92 6.46
C GLY A 630 -1.35 17.01 7.48
N LEU A 631 -0.54 16.40 8.40
CA LEU A 631 -1.06 15.44 9.40
C LEU A 631 -1.16 16.12 10.77
N TRP A 632 -2.28 15.85 11.42
CA TRP A 632 -2.44 16.28 12.83
C TRP A 632 -2.07 15.13 13.78
N ARG A 633 -0.84 15.32 14.31
CA ARG A 633 -0.30 14.30 15.23
C ARG A 633 -0.20 12.95 14.54
N ASP A 634 0.29 12.98 13.31
CA ASP A 634 0.55 11.80 12.46
C ASP A 634 -0.75 11.09 12.07
N GLN A 635 -1.93 11.96 12.07
CA GLN A 635 -3.25 11.36 11.73
C GLN A 635 -3.96 12.23 10.70
N ARG A 636 -4.69 11.58 9.90
CA ARG A 636 -5.49 12.30 8.89
C ARG A 636 -6.96 12.36 9.32
N VAL A 637 -7.32 11.32 9.97
CA VAL A 637 -8.71 11.29 10.45
C VAL A 637 -8.71 11.59 11.96
N ILE A 638 -9.48 12.65 12.25
CA ILE A 638 -9.59 13.05 13.65
C ILE A 638 -10.99 12.72 14.17
N ASN A 639 -10.99 11.78 15.12
CA ASN A 639 -12.28 11.43 15.74
C ASN A 639 -12.51 12.26 17.01
N LEU A 640 -13.52 13.07 16.90
CA LEU A 640 -13.89 13.87 18.08
C LEU A 640 -15.15 13.30 18.73
N VAL A 641 -14.89 12.79 19.92
CA VAL A 641 -15.99 12.07 20.57
C VAL A 641 -16.46 12.90 21.78
N LYS A 642 -17.82 13.08 21.85
CA LYS A 642 -18.40 13.94 22.89
C LYS A 642 -18.65 13.15 24.18
N HIS A 643 -18.86 11.93 24.07
CA HIS A 643 -19.21 11.04 25.19
C HIS A 643 -20.48 11.51 25.90
N TYR A 644 -21.46 11.78 25.11
CA TYR A 644 -22.73 12.35 25.64
C TYR A 644 -23.32 11.44 26.71
N TYR A 645 -23.29 10.16 26.55
CA TYR A 645 -23.99 9.24 27.47
C TYR A 645 -23.07 8.81 28.61
N ASP A 646 -21.85 9.16 28.54
CA ASP A 646 -20.91 8.92 29.65
C ASP A 646 -20.87 10.12 30.60
N PRO A 647 -21.44 9.88 31.79
CA PRO A 647 -21.55 11.02 32.72
C PRO A 647 -20.19 11.52 33.19
N SER A 648 -19.15 10.69 33.14
CA SER A 648 -17.81 11.09 33.61
C SER A 648 -16.99 11.69 32.47
N ARG A 649 -17.24 11.43 31.25
CA ARG A 649 -16.50 11.82 30.04
C ARG A 649 -15.12 11.21 30.02
N LEU A 650 -14.91 10.09 30.90
CA LEU A 650 -13.52 9.61 31.06
C LEU A 650 -13.40 8.16 30.63
N ARG A 651 -14.41 7.42 30.62
CA ARG A 651 -14.34 5.95 30.54
C ARG A 651 -13.55 5.50 29.31
N ASN A 652 -13.86 6.12 28.20
CA ASN A 652 -13.16 5.71 26.96
C ASN A 652 -11.67 6.01 27.04
N LYS A 653 -11.39 7.25 27.36
CA LYS A 653 -9.97 7.64 27.47
C LYS A 653 -9.27 6.82 28.56
N LEU A 654 -9.88 6.67 29.71
CA LEU A 654 -9.31 5.86 30.79
C LEU A 654 -8.95 4.46 30.33
N SER A 655 -9.84 3.90 29.59
CA SER A 655 -9.61 2.52 29.12
C SER A 655 -8.38 2.43 28.22
N PHE A 656 -8.27 3.29 27.23
CA PHE A 656 -7.18 3.19 26.26
C PHE A 656 -5.85 3.60 26.90
N ASP A 657 -5.93 4.47 27.87
CA ASP A 657 -4.68 4.87 28.52
C ASP A 657 -4.14 3.74 29.41
N LEU A 658 -5.03 3.08 30.08
CA LEU A 658 -4.57 1.96 30.90
C LEU A 658 -3.98 0.84 30.03
N MET A 659 -4.48 0.65 28.79
CA MET A 659 -4.01 -0.43 27.90
C MET A 659 -2.66 -0.09 27.31
N GLU A 660 -2.22 1.18 27.42
CA GLU A 660 -0.93 1.61 26.85
C GLU A 660 0.23 0.86 27.51
N THR A 661 -0.04 0.40 28.74
CA THR A 661 1.09 -0.18 29.48
C THR A 661 1.03 -1.70 29.45
N LEU A 662 0.04 -2.22 28.79
CA LEU A 662 -0.12 -3.68 28.81
C LEU A 662 0.63 -4.31 27.64
N PRO A 663 1.16 -5.50 27.85
CA PRO A 663 1.82 -6.23 26.74
C PRO A 663 0.80 -6.91 25.82
N ASP A 664 1.10 -7.13 24.57
CA ASP A 664 0.39 -8.04 23.66
C ASP A 664 -0.91 -7.42 23.16
N ILE A 665 -1.10 -6.13 23.41
CA ILE A 665 -2.29 -5.45 22.88
C ILE A 665 -1.91 -4.04 22.43
N ALA A 666 -2.56 -3.61 21.33
CA ALA A 666 -2.36 -2.21 20.92
C ALA A 666 -3.48 -1.33 21.48
N SER A 667 -3.05 -0.17 22.01
CA SER A 667 -4.06 0.80 22.45
C SER A 667 -4.24 1.92 21.43
N LEU A 668 -5.37 2.65 21.57
CA LEU A 668 -5.61 3.82 20.71
C LEU A 668 -5.22 5.10 21.45
N ARG A 669 -4.53 6.01 20.65
CA ARG A 669 -4.18 7.30 21.26
C ARG A 669 -5.42 8.16 21.52
N THR A 670 -5.41 8.78 22.73
CA THR A 670 -6.51 9.67 23.08
C THR A 670 -5.98 11.00 23.59
N GLN A 671 -6.77 12.12 23.25
CA GLN A 671 -6.39 13.46 23.69
C GLN A 671 -7.64 14.30 23.96
N PHE A 672 -7.56 15.00 25.17
CA PHE A 672 -8.67 15.95 25.37
C PHE A 672 -8.59 17.10 24.38
N VAL A 673 -9.86 17.48 23.91
CA VAL A 673 -9.95 18.57 22.92
C VAL A 673 -11.07 19.52 23.34
N ARG A 674 -10.75 20.74 23.36
CA ARG A 674 -11.82 21.74 23.43
C ARG A 674 -12.16 22.29 22.05
N LEU A 675 -13.41 22.13 21.64
CA LEU A 675 -13.77 22.40 20.25
C LEU A 675 -14.51 23.73 20.13
N TYR A 676 -14.04 24.59 19.20
CA TYR A 676 -14.71 25.84 18.82
C TYR A 676 -15.16 25.79 17.37
N VAL A 677 -16.43 26.26 17.15
CA VAL A 677 -16.94 26.12 15.77
C VAL A 677 -17.44 27.49 15.29
N LYS A 678 -16.96 27.78 14.14
CA LYS A 678 -17.49 28.93 13.39
C LYS A 678 -18.24 28.50 12.14
N ASP A 679 -19.59 28.88 12.09
CA ASP A 679 -20.43 28.36 11.01
C ASP A 679 -20.63 29.42 9.93
N LEU A 680 -20.05 29.16 8.75
CA LEU A 680 -20.19 30.09 7.62
C LEU A 680 -21.06 29.47 6.52
N SER A 681 -21.68 28.31 6.81
CA SER A 681 -22.36 27.50 5.78
C SER A 681 -23.70 28.12 5.40
N GLU A 682 -24.29 29.10 6.13
CA GLU A 682 -25.57 29.73 5.76
C GLU A 682 -25.35 31.20 5.39
N PRO A 683 -25.89 31.60 4.18
CA PRO A 683 -25.78 33.01 3.75
C PRO A 683 -26.77 33.91 4.51
N GLY A 684 -26.28 34.94 5.48
CA GLY A 684 -27.14 35.92 6.18
C GLY A 684 -27.36 35.57 7.64
N LYS A 685 -26.94 34.22 8.08
CA LYS A 685 -27.02 33.74 9.47
C LYS A 685 -25.67 33.20 9.93
N ALA A 686 -24.59 33.56 9.23
CA ALA A 686 -23.25 33.03 9.56
C ALA A 686 -22.77 33.62 10.89
N SER A 687 -22.57 32.75 11.85
CA SER A 687 -21.92 33.25 13.07
C SER A 687 -20.59 33.95 12.76
N LYS A 688 -20.45 35.34 13.35
CA LYS A 688 -19.23 36.11 13.06
C LYS A 688 -18.10 35.73 14.02
N SER A 689 -18.50 34.73 15.11
CA SER A 689 -17.44 34.36 16.06
C SER A 689 -17.45 32.87 16.34
N PHE A 690 -16.36 32.36 16.81
CA PHE A 690 -16.27 30.95 17.23
C PHE A 690 -17.12 30.70 18.47
N ILE A 691 -17.86 29.54 18.36
CA ILE A 691 -18.71 29.14 19.50
C ILE A 691 -18.05 27.94 20.20
N ASP A 692 -18.06 28.03 21.53
CA ASP A 692 -17.47 26.95 22.34
C ASP A 692 -18.39 25.74 22.41
N TYR A 693 -17.86 24.62 21.90
CA TYR A 693 -18.68 23.40 21.88
C TYR A 693 -18.28 22.47 23.04
N GLY A 694 -17.37 22.91 23.86
CA GLY A 694 -17.05 22.23 25.11
C GLY A 694 -15.98 21.15 24.91
N LEU A 695 -16.01 20.14 25.82
CA LEU A 695 -14.94 19.15 25.91
C LEU A 695 -15.24 17.94 25.03
N TYR A 696 -14.20 17.56 24.23
CA TYR A 696 -14.23 16.34 23.41
C TYR A 696 -12.99 15.49 23.73
N THR A 697 -13.16 14.24 23.34
CA THR A 697 -11.97 13.38 23.34
C THR A 697 -11.63 12.91 21.94
N HIS A 698 -10.43 13.29 21.54
CA HIS A 698 -9.93 12.67 20.31
C HIS A 698 -9.54 11.21 20.53
N VAL A 699 -10.07 10.37 19.57
CA VAL A 699 -9.68 8.96 19.59
C VAL A 699 -9.07 8.58 18.24
N GLU A 700 -7.82 8.01 18.31
CA GLU A 700 -7.12 7.63 17.07
C GLU A 700 -7.99 6.70 16.21
N ASN A 701 -7.95 6.97 14.92
CA ASN A 701 -8.73 6.14 13.99
C ASN A 701 -7.97 4.88 13.60
N PRO A 702 -8.48 3.68 13.84
CA PRO A 702 -7.78 2.44 13.52
C PRO A 702 -7.84 2.10 12.03
N ASN A 703 -7.01 2.78 11.25
CA ASN A 703 -6.87 2.57 9.81
C ASN A 703 -5.43 2.26 9.43
N GLU A 704 -5.14 2.38 8.23
CA GLU A 704 -3.79 2.06 7.75
C GLU A 704 -2.73 2.89 8.46
N MET A 705 -2.99 4.12 8.77
CA MET A 705 -2.05 4.98 9.48
C MET A 705 -1.85 4.52 10.93
N PHE A 706 -2.97 4.08 11.54
CA PHE A 706 -2.86 3.45 12.86
C PHE A 706 -1.85 2.30 12.85
N LEU A 707 -2.00 1.43 11.86
CA LEU A 707 -1.07 0.29 11.78
C LEU A 707 0.37 0.77 11.60
N LYS A 708 0.50 1.73 10.83
CA LYS A 708 1.85 2.27 10.55
C LYS A 708 2.44 2.90 11.82
N ASN A 709 1.64 3.73 12.47
CA ASN A 709 2.13 4.44 13.65
C ASN A 709 2.48 3.47 14.78
N HIS A 710 1.82 2.37 14.75
CA HIS A 710 2.03 1.41 15.84
C HIS A 710 3.04 0.34 15.43
N TRP A 711 3.76 0.56 14.24
CA TRP A 711 4.76 -0.35 13.67
C TRP A 711 4.15 -1.70 13.32
N LEU A 712 2.95 -1.63 13.06
CA LEU A 712 2.27 -2.82 12.50
C LEU A 712 2.22 -2.73 10.98
N ASP A 713 1.98 -3.89 10.28
CA ASP A 713 1.92 -3.93 8.81
C ASP A 713 0.78 -3.06 8.28
N PRO A 714 1.07 -1.87 7.61
CA PRO A 714 0.01 -0.94 7.15
C PRO A 714 -0.80 -1.52 5.99
N ASN A 715 -0.26 -2.64 5.39
CA ASN A 715 -1.02 -3.27 4.29
C ASN A 715 -1.77 -4.50 4.76
N GLY A 716 -1.79 -4.69 6.09
CA GLY A 716 -2.46 -5.87 6.63
C GLY A 716 -3.97 -5.76 6.56
N GLN A 717 -4.66 -6.95 6.83
CA GLN A 717 -6.12 -6.97 6.91
C GLN A 717 -6.61 -6.41 8.25
N LEU A 718 -7.58 -5.52 8.14
CA LEU A 718 -8.13 -4.88 9.34
C LEU A 718 -9.65 -4.74 9.22
N TYR A 719 -10.35 -5.44 10.17
CA TYR A 719 -11.82 -5.46 10.08
C TYR A 719 -12.42 -5.02 11.41
N LYS A 720 -13.31 -4.04 11.27
CA LYS A 720 -14.06 -3.63 12.46
C LYS A 720 -15.36 -4.42 12.60
N ALA A 721 -15.56 -4.94 13.85
CA ALA A 721 -16.74 -5.80 14.10
C ALA A 721 -17.99 -4.95 14.27
N SER A 722 -19.06 -5.17 13.51
CA SER A 722 -20.35 -4.49 13.66
C SER A 722 -21.35 -5.37 14.41
N MET A 723 -21.51 -6.55 14.12
CA MET A 723 -22.31 -7.63 14.72
C MET A 723 -21.74 -8.98 14.26
N PHE A 724 -20.62 -9.23 14.72
CA PHE A 724 -19.85 -10.38 14.23
C PHE A 724 -19.71 -11.42 15.34
N GLU A 725 -20.23 -12.66 15.10
CA GLU A 725 -20.26 -13.70 16.13
C GLU A 725 -19.36 -14.88 15.73
N PHE A 726 -18.57 -14.64 14.66
CA PHE A 726 -17.59 -15.60 14.14
C PHE A 726 -18.28 -16.78 13.45
N PHE A 727 -19.56 -16.56 13.02
CA PHE A 727 -20.15 -17.52 12.07
C PHE A 727 -19.56 -17.36 10.68
N ARG A 728 -19.79 -18.36 9.85
CA ARG A 728 -19.23 -18.29 8.49
C ARG A 728 -19.97 -17.25 7.64
N TYR A 729 -21.22 -16.97 7.83
CA TYR A 729 -22.04 -16.01 7.07
C TYR A 729 -21.84 -16.17 5.57
N PRO A 730 -22.23 -17.25 4.98
CA PRO A 730 -21.90 -17.54 3.57
C PRO A 730 -22.59 -16.58 2.60
N GLU A 731 -23.71 -15.98 3.14
CA GLU A 731 -24.43 -15.06 2.23
C GLU A 731 -23.80 -13.67 2.24
N ALA A 732 -23.18 -13.34 3.36
CA ALA A 732 -22.66 -11.96 3.48
C ALA A 732 -21.13 -11.94 3.33
N LEU A 733 -20.38 -12.92 3.92
CA LEU A 733 -18.91 -12.91 3.88
C LEU A 733 -18.38 -13.81 2.77
N LYS A 734 -17.99 -13.15 1.71
CA LYS A 734 -17.51 -13.89 0.53
C LYS A 734 -16.21 -13.28 0.02
N SER A 735 -15.48 -14.18 -0.75
CA SER A 735 -14.25 -13.69 -1.40
C SER A 735 -14.59 -12.62 -2.44
N GLN A 736 -13.62 -11.75 -2.59
CA GLN A 736 -13.83 -10.70 -3.61
C GLN A 736 -13.94 -11.29 -5.00
N SER A 737 -13.28 -12.38 -5.21
CA SER A 737 -13.30 -13.05 -6.53
C SER A 737 -14.62 -13.75 -6.79
N ASP A 738 -15.46 -13.85 -5.76
CA ASP A 738 -16.81 -14.45 -5.93
C ASP A 738 -17.76 -13.48 -6.62
N PRO A 739 -18.48 -13.95 -7.68
CA PRO A 739 -19.35 -13.07 -8.48
C PRO A 739 -20.50 -12.49 -7.66
N SER A 740 -20.89 -13.11 -6.54
CA SER A 740 -22.03 -12.64 -5.75
C SER A 740 -21.54 -11.74 -4.60
N TYR A 741 -20.20 -11.42 -4.62
CA TYR A 741 -19.68 -10.59 -3.54
C TYR A 741 -20.34 -9.21 -3.56
N ASN A 742 -20.77 -8.85 -2.34
CA ASN A 742 -21.37 -7.52 -2.12
C ASN A 742 -20.73 -6.85 -0.91
N LYS A 743 -20.12 -5.78 -1.19
CA LYS A 743 -19.37 -5.11 -0.13
C LYS A 743 -20.29 -4.58 0.97
N GLU A 744 -21.37 -4.02 0.59
CA GLU A 744 -22.33 -3.49 1.59
C GLU A 744 -22.82 -4.60 2.53
N ALA A 745 -23.14 -5.73 1.90
CA ALA A 745 -23.57 -6.87 2.73
C ALA A 745 -22.44 -7.34 3.64
N PHE A 746 -21.18 -7.32 3.13
CA PHE A 746 -20.01 -7.69 3.92
C PHE A 746 -19.86 -6.77 5.14
N GLU A 747 -19.99 -5.44 4.87
CA GLU A 747 -19.68 -4.45 5.90
C GLU A 747 -20.81 -4.32 6.90
N LYS A 748 -21.92 -5.10 6.65
CA LYS A 748 -22.95 -5.19 7.69
C LYS A 748 -22.49 -6.11 8.82
N VAL A 749 -21.55 -7.00 8.45
CA VAL A 749 -21.00 -7.90 9.47
C VAL A 749 -19.64 -7.40 9.95
N LEU A 750 -18.70 -7.13 8.96
CA LEU A 750 -17.36 -6.60 9.25
C LEU A 750 -17.05 -5.41 8.35
N GLU A 751 -16.79 -4.28 9.01
CA GLU A 751 -16.38 -3.10 8.22
C GLU A 751 -14.91 -3.19 7.82
N ILE A 752 -14.67 -2.89 6.60
CA ILE A 752 -13.32 -3.08 6.05
C ILE A 752 -12.52 -1.80 6.29
N GLN A 753 -11.39 -1.87 7.13
CA GLN A 753 -10.60 -0.67 7.45
C GLN A 753 -9.19 -0.78 6.87
N GLY A 754 -8.86 -1.96 6.34
CA GLY A 754 -7.54 -2.17 5.73
C GLY A 754 -7.66 -2.80 4.36
N ARG A 755 -6.79 -3.80 4.14
CA ARG A 755 -6.76 -4.46 2.82
C ARG A 755 -8.03 -5.25 2.56
N GLU A 756 -8.46 -5.19 1.30
CA GLU A 756 -9.74 -5.82 0.93
C GLU A 756 -9.52 -7.16 0.25
N ASP A 757 -8.82 -8.08 0.88
CA ASP A 757 -8.64 -9.52 0.57
C ASP A 757 -9.17 -10.35 1.73
N HIS A 758 -10.27 -11.22 1.39
CA HIS A 758 -11.02 -11.79 2.53
C HIS A 758 -10.74 -13.28 2.66
N ASP A 759 -9.82 -13.79 1.85
CA ASP A 759 -9.67 -15.26 1.78
C ASP A 759 -9.08 -15.81 3.09
N LYS A 760 -8.13 -15.08 3.58
CA LYS A 760 -7.55 -15.52 4.88
C LYS A 760 -8.60 -15.50 5.99
N LEU A 761 -9.40 -14.47 6.08
CA LEU A 761 -10.50 -14.38 7.04
C LEU A 761 -11.48 -15.54 6.88
N LEU A 762 -11.83 -15.84 5.59
CA LEU A 762 -12.83 -16.89 5.34
C LEU A 762 -12.27 -18.26 5.74
N LYS A 763 -11.01 -18.44 5.49
CA LYS A 763 -10.39 -19.71 5.90
C LYS A 763 -10.43 -19.87 7.41
N MET A 764 -10.03 -18.81 8.11
CA MET A 764 -10.12 -18.85 9.57
C MET A 764 -11.55 -19.16 10.03
N LEU A 765 -12.55 -18.62 9.44
CA LEU A 765 -13.94 -18.84 9.85
C LEU A 765 -14.38 -20.27 9.53
N ASP A 766 -13.89 -20.78 8.40
CA ASP A 766 -14.21 -22.18 8.07
C ASP A 766 -13.68 -23.12 9.17
N ASP A 767 -12.49 -22.84 9.57
CA ASP A 767 -11.88 -23.72 10.59
C ASP A 767 -12.57 -23.55 11.95
N VAL A 768 -12.89 -22.27 12.31
CA VAL A 768 -13.56 -22.00 13.60
C VAL A 768 -14.91 -22.72 13.65
N ASN A 769 -15.54 -22.89 12.48
CA ASN A 769 -16.90 -23.44 12.45
C ASN A 769 -16.88 -24.93 12.10
N ASP A 770 -15.74 -25.52 11.97
CA ASP A 770 -15.58 -26.97 11.76
C ASP A 770 -15.33 -27.67 13.11
N MET A 771 -16.42 -28.46 13.58
CA MET A 771 -16.36 -29.00 14.95
C MET A 771 -15.45 -30.23 14.99
N THR A 772 -14.93 -30.68 13.80
CA THR A 772 -13.97 -31.81 13.79
C THR A 772 -12.56 -31.32 14.13
N ILE A 773 -12.27 -30.04 14.04
CA ILE A 773 -10.97 -29.47 14.42
C ILE A 773 -11.04 -29.03 15.89
N SER A 774 -10.07 -29.49 16.64
CA SER A 774 -10.10 -29.09 18.05
C SER A 774 -9.90 -27.58 18.22
N ILE A 775 -10.47 -27.04 19.33
CA ILE A 775 -10.34 -25.60 19.54
C ILE A 775 -8.88 -25.23 19.79
N GLN A 776 -8.05 -26.12 20.30
CA GLN A 776 -6.63 -25.82 20.54
C GLN A 776 -5.88 -25.64 19.22
N ASP A 777 -6.26 -26.47 18.28
CA ASP A 777 -5.61 -26.35 16.96
C ASP A 777 -6.07 -25.08 16.23
N VAL A 778 -7.33 -24.76 16.43
CA VAL A 778 -7.82 -23.52 15.80
C VAL A 778 -7.07 -22.32 16.38
N MET A 779 -6.95 -22.26 17.72
CA MET A 779 -6.30 -21.11 18.38
C MET A 779 -4.83 -21.04 17.99
N SER A 780 -4.15 -22.16 17.92
CA SER A 780 -2.72 -22.19 17.58
C SER A 780 -2.49 -21.76 16.12
N LYS A 781 -3.39 -22.08 15.33
CA LYS A 781 -3.19 -21.82 13.89
C LYS A 781 -3.57 -20.37 13.56
N HIS A 782 -4.65 -19.89 14.15
CA HIS A 782 -5.19 -18.67 13.54
C HIS A 782 -5.07 -17.48 14.51
N PHE A 783 -4.80 -17.76 15.79
CA PHE A 783 -4.83 -16.63 16.72
C PHE A 783 -3.56 -16.64 17.59
N ASP A 784 -3.20 -15.42 17.93
CA ASP A 784 -2.21 -15.28 19.00
C ASP A 784 -2.87 -15.36 20.39
N LEU A 785 -2.54 -16.42 21.11
CA LEU A 785 -3.26 -16.74 22.34
C LEU A 785 -3.05 -15.64 23.40
N ASP A 786 -1.86 -15.08 23.51
CA ASP A 786 -1.61 -14.02 24.51
C ASP A 786 -2.41 -12.77 24.21
N ASN A 787 -2.41 -12.40 22.98
CA ASN A 787 -3.25 -11.25 22.59
C ASN A 787 -4.73 -11.51 22.87
N TYR A 788 -5.23 -12.67 22.51
CA TYR A 788 -6.63 -13.03 22.72
C TYR A 788 -6.99 -13.00 24.21
N LEU A 789 -6.13 -13.56 25.09
CA LEU A 789 -6.41 -13.61 26.53
C LEU A 789 -6.32 -12.21 27.14
N THR A 790 -5.30 -11.44 26.68
CA THR A 790 -5.19 -10.06 27.17
C THR A 790 -6.43 -9.25 26.84
N TRP A 791 -6.90 -9.37 25.59
CA TRP A 791 -8.11 -8.64 25.17
C TRP A 791 -9.33 -9.08 25.98
N LEU A 792 -9.53 -10.34 26.27
CA LEU A 792 -10.67 -10.83 27.06
C LEU A 792 -10.58 -10.34 28.51
N ALA A 793 -9.35 -10.49 29.05
CA ALA A 793 -9.15 -10.13 30.46
C ALA A 793 -9.44 -8.65 30.69
N VAL A 794 -8.96 -7.80 29.75
CA VAL A 794 -9.18 -6.35 29.91
C VAL A 794 -10.67 -6.02 29.85
N ASN A 795 -11.36 -6.70 28.97
CA ASN A 795 -12.79 -6.42 28.85
C ASN A 795 -13.56 -6.87 30.10
N ILE A 796 -13.16 -7.90 30.67
CA ILE A 796 -13.84 -8.36 31.89
C ILE A 796 -13.48 -7.44 33.06
N LEU A 797 -12.20 -7.05 33.18
CA LEU A 797 -11.78 -6.18 34.30
C LEU A 797 -12.43 -4.80 34.21
N MET A 798 -12.70 -4.40 32.99
CA MET A 798 -13.30 -3.07 32.82
C MET A 798 -14.81 -3.18 32.67
N ASP A 799 -15.32 -4.37 32.72
CA ASP A 799 -16.75 -4.67 32.60
C ASP A 799 -17.34 -4.09 31.32
N ASN A 800 -16.54 -4.28 30.27
CA ASN A 800 -17.08 -3.92 28.94
C ASN A 800 -17.73 -5.12 28.27
N MET A 801 -19.06 -5.15 28.22
CA MET A 801 -19.78 -6.38 27.88
C MET A 801 -20.23 -6.34 26.42
N ASP A 802 -20.05 -5.28 25.76
CA ASP A 802 -20.53 -5.12 24.37
C ASP A 802 -19.44 -5.55 23.38
N THR A 803 -18.42 -6.35 23.90
CA THR A 803 -17.29 -6.75 23.03
C THR A 803 -17.49 -8.18 22.55
N ASN A 804 -18.70 -8.72 22.85
CA ASN A 804 -18.95 -10.11 22.41
C ASN A 804 -19.22 -10.18 20.91
N THR A 805 -19.76 -9.09 20.31
CA THR A 805 -20.04 -9.15 18.86
C THR A 805 -19.62 -7.84 18.20
N GLN A 806 -19.21 -6.90 19.01
CA GLN A 806 -18.80 -5.60 18.46
C GLN A 806 -17.72 -4.98 19.36
N ASN A 807 -17.20 -3.72 18.99
CA ASN A 807 -16.26 -2.88 19.75
C ASN A 807 -14.86 -3.48 19.76
N PHE A 808 -14.50 -4.21 18.72
CA PHE A 808 -13.10 -4.62 18.48
C PHE A 808 -12.83 -4.71 16.98
N LEU A 809 -11.53 -4.68 16.69
CA LEU A 809 -11.10 -4.94 15.31
C LEU A 809 -10.31 -6.24 15.25
N LEU A 810 -10.38 -6.85 14.05
CA LEU A 810 -9.49 -7.99 13.75
C LEU A 810 -8.39 -7.60 12.78
N TYR A 811 -7.17 -7.85 13.27
CA TYR A 811 -6.01 -7.46 12.45
C TYR A 811 -5.14 -8.67 12.12
N SER A 812 -4.72 -8.67 10.87
CA SER A 812 -3.76 -9.71 10.49
C SER A 812 -2.76 -9.15 9.47
N PRO A 813 -1.35 -9.34 9.77
CA PRO A 813 -0.35 -8.91 8.78
C PRO A 813 -0.26 -9.85 7.58
N LEU A 814 0.34 -9.39 6.49
CA LEU A 814 0.34 -10.18 5.25
C LEU A 814 1.33 -11.34 5.35
N ASN A 815 2.25 -11.20 6.25
CA ASN A 815 3.26 -12.26 6.35
C ASN A 815 2.93 -13.26 7.47
N SER A 816 1.73 -13.22 8.07
CA SER A 816 1.34 -14.13 9.15
C SER A 816 -0.08 -14.65 8.94
N ASP A 817 -0.28 -15.89 9.48
CA ASP A 817 -1.65 -16.44 9.40
C ASP A 817 -2.43 -16.16 10.69
N LYS A 818 -1.86 -15.39 11.59
CA LYS A 818 -2.52 -15.16 12.88
C LYS A 818 -3.34 -13.87 12.85
N TRP A 819 -4.48 -13.97 13.65
CA TRP A 819 -5.34 -12.79 13.78
C TRP A 819 -5.20 -12.22 15.21
N TYR A 820 -5.22 -10.86 15.22
CA TYR A 820 -5.06 -10.18 16.52
C TYR A 820 -6.28 -9.29 16.80
N PHE A 821 -6.65 -9.22 18.11
CA PHE A 821 -7.75 -8.35 18.53
C PHE A 821 -7.23 -6.95 18.88
N VAL A 822 -7.94 -5.97 18.30
CA VAL A 822 -7.63 -4.56 18.58
C VAL A 822 -8.88 -3.90 19.18
N PRO A 823 -8.72 -3.25 20.39
CA PRO A 823 -9.88 -2.70 21.09
C PRO A 823 -10.46 -1.46 20.40
N TRP A 824 -11.79 -1.28 20.54
CA TRP A 824 -12.48 -0.11 19.98
C TRP A 824 -13.72 0.21 20.82
N ASP A 825 -13.97 1.53 21.10
CA ASP A 825 -15.21 2.06 21.66
C ASP A 825 -15.46 1.49 23.07
N TYR A 826 -14.73 2.08 24.09
CA TYR A 826 -14.82 1.50 25.45
C TYR A 826 -15.58 2.44 26.39
N ASP A 827 -16.39 3.34 25.86
CA ASP A 827 -17.12 4.29 26.70
C ASP A 827 -18.29 3.63 27.44
N GLY A 828 -18.71 2.44 26.94
CA GLY A 828 -19.80 1.69 27.56
C GLY A 828 -19.33 0.76 28.66
N GLY A 829 -18.03 0.76 28.93
CA GLY A 829 -17.45 -0.08 29.97
C GLY A 829 -17.54 0.54 31.35
N TRP A 830 -16.92 -0.18 32.32
CA TRP A 830 -16.87 0.30 33.72
C TRP A 830 -18.25 0.33 34.36
N GLU A 831 -19.16 -0.57 33.95
CA GLU A 831 -20.47 -0.90 34.52
C GLU A 831 -21.55 0.05 34.01
N LEU A 832 -21.12 0.86 33.06
CA LEU A 832 -22.12 1.79 32.53
C LEU A 832 -23.24 1.05 31.80
N GLU A 833 -22.93 0.02 31.09
CA GLU A 833 -23.96 -0.67 30.29
C GLU A 833 -24.30 -2.02 30.93
N LEU A 834 -23.90 -2.06 32.13
CA LEU A 834 -24.22 -3.33 32.78
C LEU A 834 -25.72 -3.56 32.80
N GLU A 835 -26.12 -4.67 32.10
CA GLU A 835 -27.54 -5.05 32.03
C GLU A 835 -27.96 -5.85 33.26
N SER A 836 -29.24 -5.70 33.66
CA SER A 836 -29.75 -6.44 34.83
C SER A 836 -29.80 -7.95 34.55
N SER A 837 -29.33 -8.39 33.32
CA SER A 837 -29.51 -9.83 33.07
C SER A 837 -28.34 -10.62 33.65
N SER A 838 -28.59 -11.79 34.17
CA SER A 838 -27.60 -12.64 34.85
C SER A 838 -26.54 -13.16 33.88
N TYR A 839 -26.74 -13.17 32.49
CA TYR A 839 -25.76 -13.77 31.57
C TYR A 839 -24.82 -12.70 31.02
N SER A 840 -24.92 -11.49 31.51
CA SER A 840 -24.05 -10.42 31.01
C SER A 840 -22.78 -10.31 31.86
N ASN A 841 -22.58 -11.37 32.67
CA ASN A 841 -21.40 -11.33 33.52
C ASN A 841 -20.36 -12.37 33.09
N GLY A 842 -19.07 -11.94 33.21
CA GLY A 842 -17.97 -12.89 32.99
C GLY A 842 -17.99 -13.53 31.61
N ILE A 843 -17.77 -14.83 31.59
CA ILE A 843 -17.59 -15.50 30.28
C ILE A 843 -18.96 -15.82 29.67
N SER A 844 -20.03 -15.76 30.51
CA SER A 844 -21.37 -16.03 29.96
C SER A 844 -21.75 -15.01 28.90
N ASN A 845 -21.16 -13.84 29.04
CA ASN A 845 -21.42 -12.79 28.04
C ASN A 845 -20.98 -13.20 26.64
N TYR A 846 -19.94 -14.08 26.53
CA TYR A 846 -19.33 -14.44 25.24
C TYR A 846 -19.86 -15.78 24.74
N TRP A 847 -20.86 -16.32 25.48
CA TRP A 847 -21.26 -17.71 25.21
C TRP A 847 -22.03 -17.82 23.90
N GLY A 848 -22.54 -16.69 23.39
CA GLY A 848 -23.29 -16.71 22.13
C GLY A 848 -22.40 -16.64 20.91
N THR A 849 -21.10 -16.58 21.08
CA THR A 849 -20.15 -16.48 19.96
C THR A 849 -19.43 -17.80 19.75
N VAL A 850 -19.27 -18.22 18.48
CA VAL A 850 -18.78 -19.57 18.15
C VAL A 850 -17.35 -19.76 18.70
N LEU A 851 -16.44 -18.81 18.43
CA LEU A 851 -15.04 -18.95 18.84
C LEU A 851 -14.93 -19.01 20.36
N HIS A 852 -15.61 -17.99 21.04
CA HIS A 852 -15.46 -17.90 22.50
C HIS A 852 -16.12 -19.09 23.21
N ASN A 853 -17.25 -19.44 22.72
CA ASN A 853 -17.94 -20.60 23.30
C ASN A 853 -17.09 -21.87 23.22
N ARG A 854 -16.54 -22.09 22.07
CA ARG A 854 -15.70 -23.28 21.93
C ARG A 854 -14.49 -23.21 22.87
N PHE A 855 -13.94 -22.04 22.97
CA PHE A 855 -12.73 -21.86 23.79
C PHE A 855 -13.05 -22.07 25.27
N PHE A 856 -14.26 -21.67 25.76
CA PHE A 856 -14.53 -21.64 27.20
C PHE A 856 -15.09 -22.98 27.67
N ARG A 857 -15.31 -23.88 26.73
CA ARG A 857 -15.82 -25.20 27.15
C ARG A 857 -14.69 -26.06 27.70
N SER A 858 -13.54 -25.48 27.74
CA SER A 858 -12.35 -26.14 28.32
C SER A 858 -11.98 -25.47 29.64
N GLN A 859 -11.97 -26.35 30.65
CA GLN A 859 -11.59 -25.79 31.96
C GLN A 859 -10.16 -25.25 31.95
N GLU A 860 -9.34 -25.93 31.24
CA GLU A 860 -7.95 -25.47 31.10
C GLU A 860 -7.88 -24.07 30.49
N ASN A 861 -8.60 -23.81 29.47
CA ASN A 861 -8.58 -22.48 28.81
C ASN A 861 -9.14 -21.40 29.74
N VAL A 862 -10.21 -21.81 30.49
CA VAL A 862 -10.77 -20.84 31.44
C VAL A 862 -9.72 -20.50 32.50
N ASN A 863 -8.96 -21.46 32.87
CA ASN A 863 -7.89 -21.19 33.83
C ASN A 863 -6.83 -20.26 33.26
N LEU A 864 -6.54 -20.42 31.97
CA LEU A 864 -5.61 -19.48 31.32
C LEU A 864 -6.11 -18.04 31.42
N LEU A 865 -7.37 -17.87 31.20
CA LEU A 865 -7.95 -16.53 31.30
C LEU A 865 -7.90 -16.02 32.74
N LYS A 866 -8.25 -16.90 33.62
CA LYS A 866 -8.17 -16.52 35.04
C LYS A 866 -6.77 -16.04 35.40
N ASN A 867 -5.78 -16.77 35.02
CA ASN A 867 -4.40 -16.37 35.29
C ASN A 867 -4.05 -15.02 34.67
N LYS A 868 -4.49 -14.93 33.40
CA LYS A 868 -4.22 -13.65 32.73
C LYS A 868 -4.90 -12.48 33.45
N MET A 869 -6.11 -12.68 33.94
CA MET A 869 -6.82 -11.64 34.69
C MET A 869 -6.07 -11.29 35.97
N GLU A 870 -5.60 -12.29 36.65
CA GLU A 870 -4.81 -12.03 37.86
C GLU A 870 -3.53 -11.22 37.53
N GLU A 871 -2.97 -11.57 36.46
CA GLU A 871 -1.79 -10.84 36.02
C GLU A 871 -2.11 -9.37 35.73
N LEU A 872 -3.17 -9.14 34.98
CA LEU A 872 -3.47 -7.76 34.54
C LEU A 872 -4.04 -6.95 35.71
N TYR A 873 -4.62 -7.60 36.71
CA TYR A 873 -5.15 -6.90 37.88
C TYR A 873 -4.04 -6.17 38.64
N LYS A 874 -2.83 -6.60 38.37
CA LYS A 874 -1.71 -5.89 39.00
C LYS A 874 -1.57 -4.47 38.43
N THR A 875 -2.07 -4.33 37.26
CA THR A 875 -1.96 -3.00 36.63
C THR A 875 -3.32 -2.31 36.56
N ILE A 876 -4.42 -3.07 36.34
CA ILE A 876 -5.76 -2.49 36.26
C ILE A 876 -6.52 -2.85 37.54
N ASN A 877 -6.26 -2.11 38.62
CA ASN A 877 -6.94 -2.33 39.90
C ASN A 877 -7.47 -1.02 40.48
N ASN A 878 -8.14 -1.18 41.62
CA ASN A 878 -8.82 0.00 42.18
C ASN A 878 -7.86 1.16 42.38
N GLU A 879 -6.64 0.85 42.83
CA GLU A 879 -5.68 1.91 43.13
C GLU A 879 -5.18 2.61 41.86
N SER A 880 -4.71 1.81 40.90
CA SER A 880 -4.20 2.39 39.66
C SER A 880 -5.27 3.20 38.94
N VAL A 881 -6.50 2.69 38.98
CA VAL A 881 -7.60 3.40 38.32
C VAL A 881 -7.87 4.72 39.07
N ALA A 882 -7.87 4.68 40.38
CA ALA A 882 -8.10 5.90 41.17
C ALA A 882 -7.02 6.95 40.87
N GLN A 883 -5.79 6.47 40.79
CA GLN A 883 -4.68 7.39 40.50
C GLN A 883 -4.86 8.08 39.16
N ARG A 884 -5.25 7.31 38.20
CA ARG A 884 -5.43 7.91 36.86
C ARG A 884 -6.61 8.90 36.85
N ILE A 885 -7.72 8.53 37.49
CA ILE A 885 -8.91 9.40 37.52
C ILE A 885 -8.55 10.71 38.23
N GLU A 886 -7.71 10.67 39.22
CA GLU A 886 -7.33 11.89 39.94
C GLU A 886 -6.57 12.86 39.03
N ARG A 887 -5.93 12.31 38.10
CA ARG A 887 -5.20 13.17 37.15
C ARG A 887 -6.14 13.82 36.15
N TYR A 888 -7.18 13.13 35.74
CA TYR A 888 -8.11 13.62 34.72
C TYR A 888 -9.15 14.55 35.32
N ARG A 889 -9.34 14.36 36.55
CA ARG A 889 -10.49 14.97 37.23
C ARG A 889 -10.48 16.49 37.08
N PRO A 890 -9.35 17.16 37.30
CA PRO A 890 -9.35 18.62 37.19
C PRO A 890 -9.73 19.10 35.78
N VAL A 891 -9.44 18.32 34.81
CA VAL A 891 -9.77 18.72 33.43
C VAL A 891 -11.26 18.58 33.18
N VAL A 892 -11.85 17.47 33.54
CA VAL A 892 -13.24 17.15 33.16
C VAL A 892 -14.20 17.95 34.04
N GLU A 893 -13.86 18.09 35.32
CA GLU A 893 -14.76 18.80 36.24
C GLU A 893 -14.94 20.26 35.83
N THR A 894 -13.84 20.81 35.32
CA THR A 894 -13.93 22.20 34.86
C THR A 894 -15.01 22.37 33.80
N PHE A 895 -15.12 21.44 32.94
CA PHE A 895 -16.06 21.58 31.82
C PHE A 895 -17.45 21.10 32.22
N LEU A 896 -17.53 20.17 33.13
CA LEU A 896 -18.84 19.66 33.53
C LEU A 896 -19.56 20.66 34.42
N ARG A 897 -18.88 21.75 34.83
CA ARG A 897 -19.50 22.76 35.70
C ARG A 897 -19.78 24.04 34.92
N ARG A 898 -19.44 23.95 33.70
CA ARG A 898 -19.69 25.17 32.91
C ARG A 898 -20.36 24.82 31.60
N SER A 899 -21.10 25.84 31.02
CA SER A 899 -21.75 25.64 29.72
C SER A 899 -20.71 25.58 28.59
N PRO A 900 -21.01 24.70 27.53
CA PRO A 900 -22.31 24.07 27.25
C PRO A 900 -22.39 22.66 27.83
N ASP A 901 -21.27 22.12 28.41
CA ASP A 901 -21.27 20.72 28.87
C ASP A 901 -22.19 20.54 30.09
N LYS A 902 -22.26 21.49 30.93
CA LYS A 902 -23.13 21.41 32.11
C LYS A 902 -24.60 21.28 31.71
N ASP A 903 -24.89 21.90 30.61
CA ASP A 903 -26.31 21.96 30.23
C ASP A 903 -26.80 20.64 29.65
N PHE A 904 -25.87 19.81 29.32
CA PHE A 904 -26.30 18.59 28.63
C PHE A 904 -25.82 17.35 29.38
N SER A 905 -25.32 17.55 30.60
CA SER A 905 -24.83 16.41 31.38
C SER A 905 -25.99 15.53 31.83
N PRO A 906 -25.78 14.16 31.71
CA PRO A 906 -26.86 13.23 32.06
C PRO A 906 -27.05 13.14 33.58
N ILE A 907 -26.09 13.67 34.30
CA ILE A 907 -26.24 13.64 35.77
C ILE A 907 -25.98 15.03 36.33
N ARG A 908 -26.45 15.17 37.59
CA ARG A 908 -26.09 16.40 38.32
C ARG A 908 -24.64 16.36 38.78
N THR A 909 -24.00 17.56 38.86
CA THR A 909 -22.58 17.63 39.22
C THR A 909 -22.34 17.01 40.60
N SER A 910 -23.33 17.05 41.50
CA SER A 910 -23.19 16.48 42.84
C SER A 910 -23.05 14.95 42.81
N GLN A 911 -23.45 14.32 41.64
CA GLN A 911 -23.43 12.84 41.54
C GLN A 911 -22.15 12.36 40.86
N LEU A 912 -21.28 13.25 40.46
CA LEU A 912 -20.06 12.90 39.73
C LEU A 912 -19.13 12.04 40.61
N GLU A 913 -19.13 12.36 41.92
CA GLU A 913 -18.27 11.61 42.82
C GLU A 913 -18.71 10.15 42.95
N VAL A 914 -19.99 10.00 42.95
CA VAL A 914 -20.52 8.63 43.03
C VAL A 914 -20.14 7.84 41.78
N GLU A 915 -20.23 8.55 40.68
CA GLU A 915 -19.88 7.88 39.41
C GLU A 915 -18.39 7.54 39.37
N LEU A 916 -17.52 8.38 39.76
CA LEU A 916 -16.07 8.12 39.73
C LEU A 916 -15.70 7.00 40.69
N LYS A 917 -16.43 7.05 41.84
CA LYS A 917 -16.20 5.95 42.78
C LYS A 917 -16.61 4.60 42.17
N ARG A 918 -17.71 4.65 41.50
CA ARG A 918 -18.14 3.43 40.81
C ARG A 918 -17.06 2.92 39.85
N ILE A 919 -16.44 3.79 39.05
CA ILE A 919 -15.41 3.40 38.07
C ILE A 919 -14.20 2.82 38.80
N VAL A 920 -13.82 3.40 39.91
CA VAL A 920 -12.61 3.00 40.65
C VAL A 920 -12.78 1.60 41.21
N GLU A 921 -13.99 1.29 41.56
CA GLU A 921 -14.19 0.01 42.26
C GLU A 921 -14.59 -1.09 41.29
N THR A 922 -14.68 -0.78 40.04
CA THR A 922 -15.19 -1.73 39.04
C THR A 922 -14.28 -2.96 38.94
N PRO A 923 -12.99 -2.81 38.86
CA PRO A 923 -12.14 -3.99 38.66
C PRO A 923 -12.39 -5.06 39.71
N SER A 924 -12.45 -4.75 41.01
CA SER A 924 -12.67 -5.77 42.05
C SER A 924 -14.06 -6.38 41.95
N ARG A 925 -15.03 -5.56 41.61
CA ARG A 925 -16.40 -6.10 41.48
C ARG A 925 -16.53 -7.02 40.27
N SER A 926 -15.83 -6.60 39.22
CA SER A 926 -15.90 -7.44 38.01
C SER A 926 -15.25 -8.80 38.25
N ILE A 927 -14.22 -8.85 39.01
CA ILE A 927 -13.58 -10.14 39.32
C ILE A 927 -14.53 -11.02 40.13
N ALA A 928 -15.16 -10.36 41.10
CA ALA A 928 -16.14 -11.11 41.90
C ALA A 928 -17.27 -11.67 41.03
N ARG A 929 -17.67 -10.87 40.11
CA ARG A 929 -18.75 -11.34 39.21
C ARG A 929 -18.26 -12.48 38.31
N PHE A 930 -17.06 -12.30 37.81
CA PHE A 930 -16.47 -13.36 36.97
C PHE A 930 -16.41 -14.67 37.75
N GLN A 931 -16.04 -14.64 39.01
CA GLN A 931 -15.93 -15.86 39.83
C GLN A 931 -17.30 -16.46 40.08
N GLU A 932 -18.21 -15.56 40.32
CA GLU A 932 -19.59 -16.05 40.50
C GLU A 932 -20.13 -16.70 39.23
N ASP A 933 -19.81 -16.11 38.17
CA ASP A 933 -20.32 -16.61 36.87
C ASP A 933 -19.79 -18.02 36.59
N LEU A 934 -18.61 -18.30 37.00
CA LEU A 934 -18.00 -19.61 36.72
C LEU A 934 -18.77 -20.73 37.42
N GLN A 935 -19.49 -20.32 38.48
CA GLN A 935 -20.23 -21.34 39.25
C GLN A 935 -21.60 -21.60 38.64
N LYS A 936 -22.00 -20.71 37.72
CA LYS A 936 -23.36 -20.82 37.17
C LYS A 936 -23.37 -21.65 35.89
N PRO A 937 -24.57 -22.32 35.65
CA PRO A 937 -24.69 -22.91 34.31
C PRO A 937 -24.68 -21.85 33.21
N LYS A 938 -24.21 -22.36 32.00
CA LYS A 938 -24.13 -21.37 30.92
C LYS A 938 -25.47 -21.18 30.22
N PRO A 939 -25.67 -19.89 29.73
CA PRO A 939 -26.99 -19.56 29.16
C PRO A 939 -27.30 -20.37 27.91
N ILE A 940 -28.63 -20.43 27.61
CA ILE A 940 -29.12 -21.20 26.44
C ILE A 940 -29.99 -20.29 25.58
N PHE A 941 -30.19 -20.81 24.30
CA PHE A 941 -31.20 -20.14 23.46
C PHE A 941 -32.49 -20.96 23.43
N LEU A 942 -33.59 -20.25 23.51
CA LEU A 942 -34.90 -20.93 23.36
C LEU A 942 -35.22 -21.18 21.89
N GLY A 943 -35.82 -22.39 21.59
CA GLY A 943 -36.16 -22.74 20.19
C GLY A 943 -37.52 -22.21 19.79
N ASP A 944 -37.74 -22.34 18.49
CA ASP A 944 -39.09 -21.99 18.02
C ASP A 944 -40.12 -23.00 18.55
N VAL A 945 -41.35 -22.42 18.86
CA VAL A 945 -42.41 -23.31 19.36
C VAL A 945 -43.20 -23.88 18.18
N VAL A 946 -43.35 -25.28 18.18
CA VAL A 946 -44.09 -25.95 17.11
C VAL A 946 -45.52 -26.25 17.58
N GLN A 947 -46.52 -25.77 16.78
CA GLN A 947 -47.93 -26.02 17.09
C GLN A 947 -48.48 -27.19 16.27
N ASN A 948 -48.65 -28.40 16.84
CA ASN A 948 -49.19 -29.61 16.18
C ASN A 948 -50.60 -29.91 16.64
N GLY A 949 -51.63 -29.56 15.81
CA GLY A 949 -53.03 -29.81 16.18
C GLY A 949 -53.40 -29.23 17.53
N GLN A 950 -53.56 -30.20 18.65
CA GLN A 950 -54.02 -29.76 19.97
C GLN A 950 -52.84 -29.62 20.94
N GLN A 951 -51.51 -29.62 20.40
CA GLN A 951 -50.37 -29.62 21.32
C GLN A 951 -49.35 -28.54 20.91
N LEU A 952 -48.68 -27.98 21.87
CA LEU A 952 -47.52 -27.11 21.65
C LEU A 952 -46.24 -27.80 22.10
N SER A 953 -45.16 -27.71 21.18
CA SER A 953 -43.88 -28.33 21.50
C SER A 953 -42.80 -27.26 21.68
N PHE A 954 -42.25 -27.30 22.90
CA PHE A 954 -41.19 -26.36 23.22
C PHE A 954 -39.83 -27.05 23.18
N THR A 955 -38.82 -26.38 22.57
CA THR A 955 -37.45 -26.92 22.56
C THR A 955 -36.46 -25.81 22.91
N TRP A 956 -35.35 -26.25 23.60
CA TRP A 956 -34.27 -25.30 23.90
C TRP A 956 -32.92 -26.02 23.89
N ASP A 957 -31.79 -25.20 23.88
CA ASP A 957 -30.43 -25.76 23.80
C ASP A 957 -30.05 -26.44 25.13
N HIS A 958 -29.06 -27.45 24.96
CA HIS A 958 -28.45 -27.97 26.19
C HIS A 958 -27.51 -26.95 26.81
N SER A 959 -27.65 -26.85 28.16
CA SER A 959 -26.73 -25.93 28.84
C SER A 959 -25.42 -26.63 29.19
N PHE A 960 -24.45 -25.81 29.59
CA PHE A 960 -23.12 -26.35 29.94
C PHE A 960 -22.72 -25.87 31.34
N ASP A 961 -22.16 -26.89 32.08
CA ASP A 961 -21.63 -26.56 33.41
C ASP A 961 -20.12 -26.84 33.47
N LEU A 962 -19.41 -25.87 33.87
CA LEU A 962 -17.95 -26.01 33.85
C LEU A 962 -17.47 -27.02 34.88
N GLN A 963 -18.23 -27.23 35.95
CA GLN A 963 -17.84 -28.11 37.05
C GLN A 963 -18.34 -29.53 36.83
N GLY A 964 -19.11 -29.65 35.76
CA GLY A 964 -19.59 -30.99 35.40
C GLY A 964 -20.78 -31.43 36.24
N ASP A 965 -21.47 -30.50 36.88
CA ASP A 965 -22.68 -30.82 37.64
C ASP A 965 -23.85 -31.20 36.72
N ASP A 966 -24.78 -32.02 37.38
CA ASP A 966 -26.03 -32.30 36.64
C ASP A 966 -26.87 -31.04 36.49
N LEU A 967 -27.54 -30.93 35.30
CA LEU A 967 -28.31 -29.70 35.03
C LEU A 967 -29.80 -30.03 34.93
N TYR A 968 -30.59 -29.12 35.55
CA TYR A 968 -32.05 -29.26 35.49
C TYR A 968 -32.69 -28.01 34.90
N TYR A 969 -33.90 -28.22 34.26
CA TYR A 969 -34.55 -27.10 33.54
C TYR A 969 -35.95 -26.87 34.12
N ASP A 970 -36.14 -25.51 34.42
CA ASP A 970 -37.49 -25.09 34.85
C ASP A 970 -38.20 -24.30 33.75
N TRP A 971 -39.32 -24.91 33.32
CA TRP A 971 -40.06 -24.33 32.19
C TRP A 971 -41.35 -23.69 32.69
N SER A 972 -41.59 -22.44 32.14
CA SER A 972 -42.87 -21.80 32.48
C SER A 972 -43.44 -21.02 31.29
N VAL A 973 -44.83 -20.94 31.25
CA VAL A 973 -45.52 -20.14 30.22
C VAL A 973 -46.59 -19.28 30.92
N ALA A 974 -46.68 -18.01 30.47
CA ALA A 974 -47.61 -17.09 31.14
C ALA A 974 -48.29 -16.20 30.12
N LYS A 975 -49.42 -15.48 30.60
CA LYS A 975 -50.19 -14.58 29.71
C LYS A 975 -49.56 -13.19 29.66
N ASP A 976 -48.67 -12.98 30.61
CA ASP A 976 -48.02 -11.66 30.61
C ASP A 976 -46.50 -11.83 30.75
N PRO A 977 -45.66 -10.89 30.26
CA PRO A 977 -44.20 -10.99 30.24
C PRO A 977 -43.59 -10.90 31.64
N ALA A 978 -44.35 -10.43 32.69
CA ALA A 978 -43.84 -10.36 34.07
C ALA A 978 -44.08 -11.67 34.81
N PHE A 979 -44.69 -12.54 34.10
CA PHE A 979 -45.02 -13.89 34.58
C PHE A 979 -45.79 -13.84 35.90
N THR A 980 -46.82 -12.88 36.00
CA THR A 980 -47.76 -12.82 37.14
C THR A 980 -48.98 -13.69 36.89
N GLN A 981 -49.23 -14.07 35.63
CA GLN A 981 -50.36 -14.95 35.27
C GLN A 981 -49.83 -16.19 34.57
N ILE A 982 -49.47 -17.23 35.37
CA ILE A 982 -48.82 -18.42 34.82
C ILE A 982 -49.89 -19.44 34.41
N VAL A 983 -49.69 -19.98 33.19
CA VAL A 983 -50.70 -20.92 32.65
C VAL A 983 -50.12 -22.34 32.64
N GLY A 984 -48.81 -22.46 32.80
CA GLY A 984 -48.15 -23.77 32.86
C GLY A 984 -46.73 -23.67 33.37
N GLN A 985 -46.41 -24.73 34.20
CA GLN A 985 -45.04 -24.75 34.74
C GLN A 985 -44.61 -26.17 35.04
N GLN A 986 -43.40 -26.43 34.69
CA GLN A 986 -42.78 -27.73 35.01
C GLN A 986 -41.33 -27.52 35.45
N SER A 987 -40.93 -28.25 36.55
CA SER A 987 -39.57 -28.06 37.07
C SER A 987 -38.81 -29.39 37.09
N ASN A 988 -37.49 -29.31 37.13
CA ASN A 988 -36.56 -30.43 37.29
C ASN A 988 -36.55 -31.33 36.06
N LEU A 989 -36.73 -30.62 34.99
CA LEU A 989 -36.66 -31.36 33.72
C LEU A 989 -35.20 -31.68 33.38
N THR A 990 -35.02 -32.90 32.71
CA THR A 990 -33.65 -33.28 32.32
C THR A 990 -33.53 -33.32 30.79
N THR A 991 -34.67 -33.11 30.20
CA THR A 991 -34.65 -33.07 28.72
C THR A 991 -34.78 -31.64 28.24
N THR A 992 -34.55 -31.43 26.96
CA THR A 992 -34.59 -30.06 26.42
C THR A 992 -35.81 -29.90 25.51
N LYS A 993 -36.79 -30.71 25.80
CA LYS A 993 -38.04 -30.64 25.03
C LYS A 993 -39.23 -30.92 25.96
N LEU A 994 -40.32 -30.13 25.66
CA LEU A 994 -41.54 -30.35 26.43
C LEU A 994 -42.77 -30.08 25.57
N THR A 995 -43.73 -31.01 25.75
CA THR A 995 -44.98 -30.83 25.00
C THR A 995 -46.15 -30.65 25.97
N ILE A 996 -47.03 -29.63 25.62
CA ILE A 996 -48.22 -29.43 26.46
C ILE A 996 -49.45 -29.31 25.57
N ASP A 997 -50.65 -29.36 26.26
CA ASP A 997 -51.89 -29.11 25.50
C ASP A 997 -52.04 -27.62 25.18
N LYS A 998 -52.58 -27.44 24.00
CA LYS A 998 -52.71 -26.06 23.50
C LYS A 998 -53.67 -25.26 24.39
N PRO A 999 -53.18 -24.11 24.91
CA PRO A 999 -54.06 -23.22 25.67
C PRO A 999 -54.99 -22.40 24.77
N LYS A 1000 -56.02 -21.74 25.37
CA LYS A 1000 -56.90 -20.91 24.52
C LYS A 1000 -56.09 -19.96 23.64
N PRO A 1001 -56.68 -19.69 22.46
CA PRO A 1001 -56.01 -18.77 21.54
C PRO A 1001 -55.67 -17.43 22.20
N GLY A 1002 -54.43 -17.05 22.08
CA GLY A 1002 -53.96 -15.78 22.62
C GLY A 1002 -52.44 -15.67 22.58
N THR A 1003 -51.93 -14.51 23.15
CA THR A 1003 -50.48 -14.27 23.20
C THR A 1003 -49.91 -14.72 24.55
N TYR A 1004 -48.86 -15.52 24.42
CA TYR A 1004 -48.23 -16.05 25.64
C TYR A 1004 -46.73 -15.78 25.61
N TYR A 1005 -46.17 -15.94 26.83
CA TYR A 1005 -44.73 -15.78 26.98
C TYR A 1005 -44.15 -16.96 27.76
N TRP A 1006 -42.95 -17.38 27.26
CA TRP A 1006 -42.42 -18.56 27.97
C TRP A 1006 -40.93 -18.40 28.21
N LYS A 1007 -40.50 -19.15 29.28
CA LYS A 1007 -39.08 -19.09 29.61
C LYS A 1007 -38.59 -20.42 30.18
N VAL A 1008 -37.27 -20.53 30.13
CA VAL A 1008 -36.61 -21.69 30.75
C VAL A 1008 -35.43 -21.20 31.59
N ILE A 1009 -35.49 -21.71 32.88
CA ILE A 1009 -34.35 -21.40 33.75
C ILE A 1009 -33.53 -22.67 34.00
N VAL A 1010 -32.21 -22.50 33.79
CA VAL A 1010 -31.33 -23.66 34.01
C VAL A 1010 -30.78 -23.58 35.44
N ARG A 1011 -30.79 -24.85 36.07
CA ARG A 1011 -30.27 -24.90 37.45
C ARG A 1011 -29.29 -26.05 37.60
N ASP A 1012 -28.21 -25.69 38.37
CA ASP A 1012 -27.31 -26.81 38.66
C ASP A 1012 -27.61 -27.43 40.03
N LYS A 1013 -26.96 -28.49 40.42
CA LYS A 1013 -27.25 -29.24 41.64
C LYS A 1013 -27.06 -28.37 42.89
N ASN A 1014 -26.23 -27.37 42.76
CA ASN A 1014 -25.93 -26.50 43.91
C ASN A 1014 -26.88 -25.30 43.97
N GLY A 1015 -27.87 -25.31 43.05
CA GLY A 1015 -28.93 -24.29 43.12
C GLY A 1015 -28.59 -23.03 42.35
N ASN A 1016 -27.40 -23.01 41.67
CA ASN A 1016 -27.11 -21.87 40.79
C ASN A 1016 -28.00 -21.85 39.56
N LYS A 1017 -28.43 -20.57 39.19
CA LYS A 1017 -29.40 -20.49 38.08
C LYS A 1017 -28.89 -19.58 36.97
N GLN A 1018 -29.43 -19.90 35.82
CA GLN A 1018 -29.11 -19.05 34.66
C GLN A 1018 -30.31 -18.99 33.72
N VAL A 1019 -30.54 -17.66 33.27
CA VAL A 1019 -31.68 -17.52 32.34
C VAL A 1019 -31.17 -17.60 30.90
N ALA A 1020 -32.15 -17.69 29.92
CA ALA A 1020 -31.81 -17.81 28.50
C ALA A 1020 -31.40 -16.46 27.92
N PHE A 1021 -30.69 -16.44 26.70
CA PHE A 1021 -30.21 -15.22 26.04
C PHE A 1021 -31.38 -14.41 25.50
N ASP A 1022 -32.52 -14.99 25.40
CA ASP A 1022 -33.65 -14.36 24.71
C ASP A 1022 -34.22 -13.22 25.56
N SER A 1023 -34.68 -12.20 24.81
CA SER A 1023 -35.32 -11.09 25.53
C SER A 1023 -36.53 -10.58 24.75
N TYR A 1024 -37.49 -10.00 25.50
CA TYR A 1024 -38.71 -9.41 24.93
C TYR A 1024 -38.84 -7.96 25.41
N GLU A 1025 -39.10 -7.13 24.44
CA GLU A 1025 -39.36 -5.73 24.79
C GLU A 1025 -40.84 -5.38 24.60
N ASP A 1026 -41.46 -4.83 25.70
CA ASP A 1026 -42.88 -4.52 25.57
C ASP A 1026 -43.10 -3.22 24.81
N GLU A 1027 -44.36 -2.78 24.65
CA GLU A 1027 -44.73 -1.62 23.82
C GLU A 1027 -44.14 -0.33 24.41
N LYS A 1028 -43.83 -0.38 25.71
CA LYS A 1028 -43.26 0.80 26.37
C LYS A 1028 -41.74 0.80 26.31
N GLY A 1029 -41.20 -0.34 25.70
CA GLY A 1029 -39.75 -0.40 25.53
C GLY A 1029 -39.04 -1.02 26.73
N ASP A 1030 -39.80 -1.50 27.75
CA ASP A 1030 -39.19 -2.20 28.89
C ASP A 1030 -38.73 -3.60 28.51
N PRO A 1031 -37.41 -3.87 28.84
CA PRO A 1031 -36.88 -5.18 28.44
C PRO A 1031 -37.18 -6.28 29.46
N TYR A 1032 -37.62 -7.49 29.02
CA TYR A 1032 -37.76 -8.72 29.82
C TYR A 1032 -36.80 -9.78 29.29
N TYR A 1033 -35.93 -10.24 30.21
CA TYR A 1033 -34.83 -11.10 29.75
C TYR A 1033 -35.17 -12.57 29.99
N GLY A 1034 -34.71 -13.43 29.04
CA GLY A 1034 -34.86 -14.89 29.15
C GLY A 1034 -36.23 -15.39 28.71
N ILE A 1035 -36.93 -14.49 28.00
CA ILE A 1035 -38.31 -14.91 27.65
C ILE A 1035 -38.51 -14.76 26.15
N ARG A 1036 -39.52 -15.52 25.57
CA ARG A 1036 -39.96 -15.41 24.17
C ARG A 1036 -41.48 -15.33 24.09
N GLN A 1037 -41.86 -14.53 23.12
CA GLN A 1037 -43.31 -14.39 22.89
C GLN A 1037 -43.80 -15.45 21.90
N ILE A 1038 -45.04 -15.97 22.24
CA ILE A 1038 -45.63 -16.92 21.28
C ILE A 1038 -47.12 -16.60 21.13
N LYS A 1039 -47.52 -16.69 19.87
CA LYS A 1039 -48.96 -16.54 19.59
C LYS A 1039 -49.60 -17.91 19.35
N VAL A 1040 -50.62 -18.18 20.17
CA VAL A 1040 -51.33 -19.46 19.99
C VAL A 1040 -52.62 -19.23 19.19
N GLU A 1041 -52.62 -19.99 17.99
CA GLU A 1041 -53.80 -19.84 17.13
C GLU A 1041 -54.93 -20.78 17.57
#